data_AF-A0AAE1NU19-F1
#
_entry.id   AF-A0AAE1NU19-F1
#
_cell.length_a   1.000
_cell.length_b   1.000
_cell.length_c   1.000
_cell.angle_alpha   90.00
_cell.angle_beta   90.00
_cell.angle_gamma   90.00
#
_symmetry.space_group_name_H-M   'P 1'
#
loop_
_entity.id
_entity.type
_entity.pdbx_description
1 polymer ?
#
loop_
_entity_poly.entity_id
_entity_poly.type
_entity_poly.pdbx_seq_one_letter_code
_entity_poly.pdbx_strand_id
1 'polypeptide(L)'
;MDTRLCSVVLFLMVTAAAWLPLASSQDDVEGCSFEVIDGVVSTCDLQTNGTRFGETSWRTSSAATAVYLGGPKTDEQDTNDTSPGQGGYVVALVSDMKGTQRPLKAWLLTNVSPATQPQGRCLEFAYAVSELGVSSLQVLLLTYTSPDVQEALENTSLPLTYTTRSLWEVRDSTQGQWKRAHVTFSTLDTHSLVFSASSKTRFSSHRGYAAVDDITFKEGPCDDDCMFDVDLCTWANTELGDDFDWDVGRSSGKRGTGPSKDQASYINHHIINIITGGYAYIDSGYPRRPYDRALLESRVLPPLTIQHCLHFWVNMNGGGLGNLRVFSRATDGNGTDILLWGMWESISGTDSWNECQQTVASNEEFQILFEASVRVPGAGDISLDTITLTEGSCPSLPSGLKTSWVDCTFLVDICNWSLEPPNGASLSRVSSSNTYNPPGHTQSVYKITDMYMKFELSCFKCQARTSEALVSPSRLLNNDHCLSFWVYMYTTIASLTHIGALKVVLRYTDRNVTVWYLLNQQQADWTYSQVTLPANSTNNVTVAIEGVQGPHVMGMIGVDDITVAPIACPVKPEVAKVEAGDCTFNRDLCLWEASGGDDSSSFSSSANLAKWHLADNSPLKDHTFEADEGGYAYMETFNRISKSNLTSPLLPSDTFFCFTFWFSHVYRDTADLKIYRVPEGGGQGGEEENEEALLWEYRLDADDEDETPTWQYGQLPLDPTSIDYRVVIAGMVTRSGWAVDDVKFYTSDTNCRVYPTTSSPV
;
A
#
# COMPACT_ATOMS: atom_id res chain seq x y z
N MET A 1 27.71 -14.85 -86.05
CA MET A 1 27.75 -16.19 -86.65
C MET A 1 28.11 -17.13 -85.52
N ASP A 2 27.11 -17.53 -84.73
CA ASP A 2 26.31 -18.77 -84.91
C ASP A 2 26.99 -19.90 -84.13
N THR A 3 26.39 -20.66 -83.19
CA THR A 3 25.02 -21.15 -82.92
C THR A 3 25.06 -21.80 -81.50
N ARG A 4 24.18 -21.54 -80.51
CA ARG A 4 22.82 -22.11 -80.25
C ARG A 4 22.79 -23.66 -80.26
N LEU A 5 22.15 -24.47 -79.39
CA LEU A 5 20.96 -24.49 -78.50
C LEU A 5 21.06 -25.82 -77.65
N CYS A 6 20.39 -26.13 -76.53
CA CYS A 6 18.96 -26.06 -76.12
C CYS A 6 18.87 -26.44 -74.61
N SER A 7 18.24 -25.64 -73.72
CA SER A 7 16.82 -25.68 -73.25
C SER A 7 16.58 -26.61 -72.04
N VAL A 8 15.85 -26.25 -70.98
CA VAL A 8 14.50 -25.65 -70.92
C VAL A 8 14.30 -24.78 -69.66
N VAL A 9 13.74 -23.58 -69.85
CA VAL A 9 13.05 -22.74 -68.84
C VAL A 9 11.60 -22.59 -69.30
N LEU A 10 10.63 -22.78 -68.42
CA LEU A 10 9.22 -22.48 -68.68
C LEU A 10 8.76 -21.34 -67.76
N PHE A 11 8.28 -20.27 -68.39
CA PHE A 11 7.65 -19.09 -67.79
C PHE A 11 6.13 -19.27 -67.72
N LEU A 12 5.50 -18.71 -66.70
CA LEU A 12 4.12 -18.19 -66.76
C LEU A 12 4.05 -16.89 -65.93
N MET A 13 3.59 -15.82 -66.60
CA MET A 13 3.43 -14.45 -66.11
C MET A 13 2.07 -14.23 -65.41
N VAL A 14 1.89 -12.99 -64.90
CA VAL A 14 0.65 -12.23 -64.54
C VAL A 14 0.46 -12.19 -63.02
N THR A 15 0.44 -11.06 -62.28
CA THR A 15 0.32 -9.61 -62.53
C THR A 15 0.88 -8.84 -61.32
N ALA A 16 1.55 -7.71 -61.56
CA ALA A 16 1.88 -6.72 -60.54
C ALA A 16 0.68 -5.79 -60.30
N ALA A 17 0.13 -5.78 -59.09
CA ALA A 17 -0.78 -4.74 -58.61
C ALA A 17 0.01 -3.81 -57.67
N ALA A 18 0.03 -2.53 -58.01
CA ALA A 18 0.61 -1.46 -57.23
C ALA A 18 -0.15 -1.30 -55.90
N TRP A 19 0.56 -1.39 -54.78
CA TRP A 19 0.05 -0.96 -53.49
C TRP A 19 0.31 0.55 -53.36
N LEU A 20 -0.75 1.34 -53.49
CA LEU A 20 -0.79 2.73 -53.02
C LEU A 20 -0.73 2.73 -51.49
N PRO A 21 -0.06 3.71 -50.86
CA PRO A 21 -0.10 3.84 -49.41
C PRO A 21 -1.48 4.38 -49.03
N LEU A 22 -2.24 3.59 -48.27
CA LEU A 22 -3.41 4.10 -47.56
C LEU A 22 -2.90 5.04 -46.46
N ALA A 23 -3.40 6.28 -46.51
CA ALA A 23 -3.18 7.27 -45.49
C ALA A 23 -3.77 6.81 -44.15
N SER A 24 -3.07 7.18 -43.08
CA SER A 24 -3.39 6.98 -41.67
C SER A 24 -4.84 7.26 -41.28
N SER A 25 -5.42 6.36 -40.49
CA SER A 25 -6.43 6.70 -39.50
C SER A 25 -6.20 5.85 -38.25
N GLN A 26 -5.77 6.50 -37.17
CA GLN A 26 -5.82 6.10 -35.76
C GLN A 26 -5.23 4.73 -35.36
N ASP A 27 -4.32 4.75 -34.39
CA ASP A 27 -3.75 3.57 -33.75
C ASP A 27 -4.85 2.57 -33.34
N ASP A 28 -4.89 1.39 -33.98
CA ASP A 28 -5.76 0.27 -33.58
C ASP A 28 -5.19 -0.34 -32.29
N VAL A 29 -5.53 0.28 -31.16
CA VAL A 29 -5.27 -0.27 -29.83
C VAL A 29 -6.21 -1.47 -29.62
N GLU A 30 -5.66 -2.68 -29.61
CA GLU A 30 -6.40 -3.89 -29.26
C GLU A 30 -6.68 -3.87 -27.74
N GLY A 31 -7.95 -3.77 -27.33
CA GLY A 31 -8.31 -3.62 -25.92
C GLY A 31 -9.78 -3.92 -25.60
N CYS A 32 -10.10 -3.94 -24.31
CA CYS A 32 -11.43 -4.19 -23.76
C CYS A 32 -11.71 -3.31 -22.54
N SER A 33 -12.58 -2.33 -22.72
CA SER A 33 -13.14 -1.43 -21.69
C SER A 33 -14.50 -1.89 -21.16
N PHE A 34 -14.95 -3.10 -21.52
CA PHE A 34 -16.20 -3.72 -21.03
C PHE A 34 -17.45 -2.81 -21.12
N GLU A 35 -17.58 -2.05 -22.21
CA GLU A 35 -18.69 -1.10 -22.39
C GLU A 35 -20.08 -1.73 -22.23
N VAL A 36 -21.00 -0.97 -21.65
CA VAL A 36 -22.41 -1.37 -21.49
C VAL A 36 -23.20 -0.98 -22.73
N ILE A 37 -23.56 -1.97 -23.55
CA ILE A 37 -24.35 -1.79 -24.77
C ILE A 37 -25.74 -2.39 -24.53
N ASP A 38 -26.79 -1.56 -24.66
CA ASP A 38 -28.19 -1.96 -24.43
C ASP A 38 -28.46 -2.62 -23.05
N GLY A 39 -27.69 -2.23 -22.02
CA GLY A 39 -27.80 -2.77 -20.66
C GLY A 39 -27.08 -4.11 -20.45
N VAL A 40 -26.27 -4.55 -21.42
CA VAL A 40 -25.42 -5.75 -21.33
C VAL A 40 -23.96 -5.31 -21.44
N VAL A 41 -23.13 -5.78 -20.50
CA VAL A 41 -21.68 -5.55 -20.50
C VAL A 41 -21.03 -6.44 -21.57
N SER A 42 -20.26 -5.84 -22.49
CA SER A 42 -19.49 -6.57 -23.50
C SER A 42 -18.37 -7.39 -22.86
N THR A 43 -18.10 -8.60 -23.36
CA THR A 43 -16.93 -9.41 -22.93
C THR A 43 -15.73 -9.25 -23.85
N CYS A 44 -15.82 -8.46 -24.93
CA CYS A 44 -14.77 -8.30 -25.94
C CYS A 44 -14.19 -9.65 -26.43
N ASP A 45 -15.06 -10.65 -26.61
CA ASP A 45 -14.71 -12.03 -26.96
C ASP A 45 -13.79 -12.78 -25.97
N LEU A 46 -13.56 -12.25 -24.76
CA LEU A 46 -12.84 -12.95 -23.70
C LEU A 46 -13.59 -14.21 -23.26
N GLN A 47 -12.85 -15.31 -23.09
CA GLN A 47 -13.40 -16.58 -22.65
C GLN A 47 -13.57 -16.57 -21.13
N THR A 48 -14.78 -16.23 -20.68
CA THR A 48 -15.15 -16.16 -19.26
C THR A 48 -15.45 -17.54 -18.66
N ASN A 49 -15.77 -18.55 -19.48
CA ASN A 49 -16.13 -19.91 -19.06
C ASN A 49 -14.99 -20.91 -19.28
N GLY A 50 -14.09 -21.06 -18.30
CA GLY A 50 -12.95 -21.98 -18.30
C GLY A 50 -13.28 -23.47 -18.18
N THR A 51 -14.44 -23.93 -18.69
CA THR A 51 -14.93 -25.32 -18.50
C THR A 51 -13.93 -26.40 -18.94
N ARG A 52 -13.08 -26.12 -19.93
CA ARG A 52 -12.00 -27.00 -20.37
C ARG A 52 -10.88 -27.17 -19.34
N PHE A 53 -10.59 -26.14 -18.55
CA PHE A 53 -9.54 -26.14 -17.53
C PHE A 53 -10.08 -26.54 -16.14
N GLY A 54 -11.40 -26.80 -16.03
CA GLY A 54 -12.03 -27.25 -14.78
C GLY A 54 -12.15 -26.15 -13.71
N GLU A 55 -12.04 -24.89 -14.12
CA GLU A 55 -12.03 -23.72 -13.24
C GLU A 55 -13.33 -22.90 -13.35
N THR A 56 -13.65 -22.14 -12.30
CA THR A 56 -14.89 -21.34 -12.24
C THR A 56 -14.81 -20.07 -13.06
N SER A 57 -15.97 -19.57 -13.51
CA SER A 57 -16.05 -18.47 -14.46
C SER A 57 -16.05 -17.08 -13.82
N TRP A 58 -15.41 -16.15 -14.51
CA TRP A 58 -15.56 -14.71 -14.28
C TRP A 58 -16.94 -14.25 -14.75
N ARG A 59 -17.49 -13.20 -14.13
CA ARG A 59 -18.78 -12.61 -14.49
C ARG A 59 -18.58 -11.17 -14.92
N THR A 60 -19.37 -10.72 -15.89
CA THR A 60 -19.50 -9.30 -16.18
C THR A 60 -20.39 -8.63 -15.12
N SER A 61 -20.04 -7.42 -14.70
CA SER A 61 -20.82 -6.59 -13.80
C SER A 61 -20.70 -5.12 -14.22
N SER A 62 -21.64 -4.30 -13.77
CA SER A 62 -21.58 -2.84 -13.81
C SER A 62 -21.66 -2.30 -12.37
N ALA A 63 -21.28 -1.04 -12.17
CA ALA A 63 -21.43 -0.35 -10.89
C ALA A 63 -22.86 -0.49 -10.30
N ALA A 64 -23.90 -0.45 -11.16
CA ALA A 64 -25.30 -0.59 -10.77
C ALA A 64 -25.66 -2.00 -10.25
N THR A 65 -25.02 -3.06 -10.77
CA THR A 65 -25.28 -4.44 -10.37
C THR A 65 -24.40 -4.92 -9.22
N ALA A 66 -23.33 -4.18 -8.90
CA ALA A 66 -22.40 -4.48 -7.80
C ALA A 66 -23.09 -4.61 -6.44
N VAL A 67 -24.17 -3.85 -6.21
CA VAL A 67 -24.97 -3.90 -4.97
C VAL A 67 -25.57 -5.28 -4.72
N TYR A 68 -25.89 -6.03 -5.79
CA TYR A 68 -26.53 -7.34 -5.70
C TYR A 68 -25.57 -8.51 -5.93
N LEU A 69 -24.60 -8.34 -6.84
CA LEU A 69 -23.67 -9.39 -7.23
C LEU A 69 -22.39 -9.40 -6.38
N GLY A 70 -22.00 -8.26 -5.78
CA GLY A 70 -20.65 -8.06 -5.24
C GLY A 70 -19.67 -7.57 -6.31
N GLY A 71 -18.54 -7.01 -5.87
CA GLY A 71 -17.56 -6.34 -6.75
C GLY A 71 -17.40 -4.85 -6.43
N PRO A 72 -16.56 -4.12 -7.20
CA PRO A 72 -16.40 -2.68 -7.10
C PRO A 72 -17.73 -1.94 -7.29
N LYS A 73 -17.97 -0.88 -6.51
CA LYS A 73 -19.21 -0.08 -6.60
C LYS A 73 -19.16 0.99 -7.68
N THR A 74 -18.00 1.21 -8.26
CA THR A 74 -17.71 2.18 -9.32
C THR A 74 -16.96 1.46 -10.42
N ASP A 75 -17.06 1.97 -11.63
CA ASP A 75 -16.15 1.65 -12.71
C ASP A 75 -14.79 2.34 -12.51
N GLU A 76 -13.72 1.91 -13.17
CA GLU A 76 -12.42 2.62 -13.11
C GLU A 76 -12.54 4.02 -13.73
N GLN A 77 -13.30 4.15 -14.83
CA GLN A 77 -13.46 5.43 -15.54
C GLN A 77 -14.36 6.42 -14.78
N ASP A 78 -15.24 5.91 -13.90
CA ASP A 78 -16.16 6.68 -13.07
C ASP A 78 -15.46 7.41 -11.89
N THR A 79 -14.17 7.16 -11.63
CA THR A 79 -13.44 7.76 -10.50
C THR A 79 -13.26 9.28 -10.63
N ASN A 80 -13.42 9.84 -11.83
CA ASN A 80 -13.27 11.27 -12.13
C ASN A 80 -14.53 11.93 -12.74
N ASP A 81 -15.61 11.20 -13.01
CA ASP A 81 -16.83 11.74 -13.64
C ASP A 81 -17.99 11.85 -12.64
N THR A 82 -18.74 12.95 -12.73
CA THR A 82 -19.99 13.22 -12.02
C THR A 82 -21.18 12.36 -12.47
N SER A 83 -20.95 11.37 -13.34
CA SER A 83 -21.98 10.51 -13.95
C SER A 83 -21.78 9.03 -13.59
N PRO A 84 -22.10 8.60 -12.35
CA PRO A 84 -21.84 7.22 -11.93
C PRO A 84 -22.64 6.21 -12.76
N GLY A 85 -21.94 5.23 -13.36
CA GLY A 85 -22.52 3.96 -13.79
C GLY A 85 -22.75 3.75 -15.29
N GLN A 86 -21.85 4.19 -16.17
CA GLN A 86 -21.91 3.83 -17.61
C GLN A 86 -20.86 2.79 -18.05
N GLY A 87 -19.83 2.53 -17.25
CA GLY A 87 -18.84 1.48 -17.50
C GLY A 87 -19.21 0.11 -16.92
N GLY A 88 -18.55 -0.93 -17.45
CA GLY A 88 -18.67 -2.31 -16.99
C GLY A 88 -17.29 -2.89 -16.70
N TYR A 89 -17.24 -4.02 -16.01
CA TYR A 89 -15.99 -4.72 -15.70
C TYR A 89 -16.26 -6.22 -15.54
N VAL A 90 -15.21 -7.02 -15.40
CA VAL A 90 -15.31 -8.44 -15.07
C VAL A 90 -14.85 -8.72 -13.64
N VAL A 91 -15.55 -9.62 -12.96
CA VAL A 91 -15.34 -9.94 -11.55
C VAL A 91 -15.38 -11.45 -11.30
N ALA A 92 -14.40 -11.93 -10.55
CA ALA A 92 -14.36 -13.26 -9.97
C ALA A 92 -14.70 -13.19 -8.48
N LEU A 93 -15.85 -13.76 -8.12
CA LEU A 93 -16.31 -13.83 -6.73
C LEU A 93 -15.80 -15.11 -6.09
N VAL A 94 -15.19 -15.00 -4.91
CA VAL A 94 -14.66 -16.17 -4.18
C VAL A 94 -15.78 -17.13 -3.78
N SER A 95 -16.99 -16.60 -3.53
CA SER A 95 -18.19 -17.39 -3.24
C SER A 95 -18.59 -18.36 -4.35
N ASP A 96 -18.27 -18.01 -5.60
CA ASP A 96 -18.62 -18.79 -6.78
C ASP A 96 -17.57 -19.83 -7.12
N MET A 97 -16.36 -19.71 -6.57
CA MET A 97 -15.26 -20.64 -6.81
C MET A 97 -15.60 -22.01 -6.19
N LYS A 98 -15.71 -23.04 -7.04
CA LYS A 98 -16.11 -24.42 -6.70
C LYS A 98 -15.15 -25.40 -7.36
N GLY A 99 -14.62 -26.36 -6.61
CA GLY A 99 -13.67 -27.33 -7.13
C GLY A 99 -13.15 -28.31 -6.09
N THR A 100 -12.49 -29.38 -6.55
CA THR A 100 -11.89 -30.41 -5.69
C THR A 100 -10.38 -30.21 -5.51
N GLN A 101 -9.71 -29.51 -6.43
CA GLN A 101 -8.29 -29.16 -6.32
C GLN A 101 -8.11 -27.83 -5.57
N ARG A 102 -7.09 -27.76 -4.70
CA ARG A 102 -6.79 -26.60 -3.85
C ARG A 102 -5.43 -26.01 -4.23
N PRO A 103 -5.27 -24.67 -4.28
CA PRO A 103 -6.30 -23.64 -4.07
C PRO A 103 -7.32 -23.58 -5.21
N LEU A 104 -8.54 -23.10 -4.91
CA LEU A 104 -9.58 -22.88 -5.93
C LEU A 104 -9.18 -21.69 -6.81
N LYS A 105 -9.43 -21.79 -8.11
CA LYS A 105 -9.04 -20.78 -9.11
C LYS A 105 -10.16 -20.49 -10.10
N ALA A 106 -10.13 -19.28 -10.65
CA ALA A 106 -10.99 -18.81 -11.74
C ALA A 106 -10.12 -18.17 -12.83
N TRP A 107 -10.29 -18.59 -14.08
CA TRP A 107 -9.52 -18.10 -15.22
C TRP A 107 -10.40 -17.29 -16.18
N LEU A 108 -9.89 -16.13 -16.57
CA LEU A 108 -10.38 -15.32 -17.68
C LEU A 108 -9.31 -15.35 -18.76
N LEU A 109 -9.63 -15.99 -19.89
CA LEU A 109 -8.68 -16.27 -20.96
C LEU A 109 -8.89 -15.30 -22.14
N THR A 110 -7.80 -14.70 -22.60
CA THR A 110 -7.77 -13.89 -23.82
C THR A 110 -7.74 -14.77 -25.08
N ASN A 111 -8.08 -14.20 -26.23
CA ASN A 111 -8.04 -14.91 -27.50
C ASN A 111 -6.61 -15.39 -27.85
N VAL A 112 -6.53 -16.45 -28.67
CA VAL A 112 -5.24 -16.98 -29.11
C VAL A 112 -4.57 -15.95 -30.01
N SER A 113 -3.38 -15.53 -29.59
CA SER A 113 -2.53 -14.58 -30.30
C SER A 113 -1.32 -15.29 -30.92
N PRO A 114 -0.80 -14.80 -32.06
CA PRO A 114 0.44 -15.30 -32.63
C PRO A 114 1.64 -14.99 -31.72
N ALA A 115 2.83 -15.48 -32.10
CA ALA A 115 4.09 -15.10 -31.46
C ALA A 115 4.24 -13.56 -31.43
N THR A 116 4.84 -13.03 -30.37
CA THR A 116 5.12 -11.60 -30.26
C THR A 116 6.35 -11.24 -31.11
N GLN A 117 6.55 -9.94 -31.32
CA GLN A 117 7.83 -9.46 -31.84
C GLN A 117 8.92 -9.57 -30.76
N PRO A 118 10.22 -9.54 -31.14
CA PRO A 118 11.33 -9.61 -30.18
C PRO A 118 11.34 -8.50 -29.14
N GLN A 119 10.84 -7.30 -29.48
CA GLN A 119 10.69 -6.20 -28.51
C GLN A 119 9.57 -6.43 -27.47
N GLY A 120 8.82 -7.53 -27.58
CA GLY A 120 7.71 -7.85 -26.69
C GLY A 120 6.41 -7.11 -26.99
N ARG A 121 5.43 -7.30 -26.11
CA ARG A 121 4.17 -6.55 -26.03
C ARG A 121 3.96 -6.09 -24.59
N CYS A 122 3.24 -4.99 -24.46
CA CYS A 122 2.82 -4.42 -23.19
C CYS A 122 1.32 -4.71 -22.99
N LEU A 123 1.00 -5.31 -21.85
CA LEU A 123 -0.36 -5.43 -21.34
C LEU A 123 -0.56 -4.37 -20.25
N GLU A 124 -1.56 -3.51 -20.40
CA GLU A 124 -2.04 -2.59 -19.37
C GLU A 124 -3.47 -2.98 -18.95
N PHE A 125 -3.81 -2.87 -17.67
CA PHE A 125 -5.16 -3.15 -17.18
C PHE A 125 -5.41 -2.47 -15.83
N ALA A 126 -6.69 -2.24 -15.52
CA ALA A 126 -7.14 -1.87 -14.20
C ALA A 126 -7.59 -3.12 -13.42
N TYR A 127 -7.39 -3.10 -12.10
CA TYR A 127 -7.80 -4.18 -11.21
C TYR A 127 -8.25 -3.66 -9.86
N ALA A 128 -9.13 -4.42 -9.21
CA ALA A 128 -9.53 -4.19 -7.83
C ALA A 128 -9.66 -5.53 -7.10
N VAL A 129 -9.02 -5.65 -5.95
CA VAL A 129 -9.10 -6.85 -5.09
C VAL A 129 -9.62 -6.41 -3.73
N SER A 130 -10.64 -7.09 -3.23
CA SER A 130 -11.20 -6.75 -1.93
C SER A 130 -11.71 -7.97 -1.16
N GLU A 131 -11.78 -7.80 0.15
CA GLU A 131 -12.26 -8.75 1.17
C GLU A 131 -11.47 -10.08 1.30
N LEU A 132 -11.99 -10.96 2.18
CA LEU A 132 -11.25 -12.00 2.90
C LEU A 132 -10.86 -13.24 2.08
N GLY A 133 -11.49 -13.42 0.92
CA GLY A 133 -11.50 -14.70 0.22
C GLY A 133 -10.42 -14.84 -0.84
N VAL A 134 -9.88 -13.75 -1.36
CA VAL A 134 -8.93 -13.76 -2.48
C VAL A 134 -7.52 -13.99 -1.95
N SER A 135 -6.82 -14.99 -2.50
CA SER A 135 -5.43 -15.30 -2.18
C SER A 135 -4.45 -14.55 -3.07
N SER A 136 -4.77 -14.44 -4.35
CA SER A 136 -4.05 -13.60 -5.30
C SER A 136 -4.83 -13.44 -6.59
N LEU A 137 -4.56 -12.35 -7.30
CA LEU A 137 -4.89 -12.15 -8.70
C LEU A 137 -3.58 -12.18 -9.50
N GLN A 138 -3.53 -13.00 -10.54
CA GLN A 138 -2.32 -13.24 -11.34
C GLN A 138 -2.60 -13.00 -12.82
N VAL A 139 -1.59 -12.55 -13.56
CA VAL A 139 -1.54 -12.65 -15.02
C VAL A 139 -0.59 -13.78 -15.39
N LEU A 140 -1.11 -14.79 -16.10
CA LEU A 140 -0.35 -15.94 -16.57
C LEU A 140 -0.21 -15.89 -18.09
N LEU A 141 0.99 -16.14 -18.58
CA LEU A 141 1.26 -16.41 -20.00
C LEU A 141 1.12 -17.90 -20.27
N LEU A 142 0.18 -18.26 -21.14
CA LEU A 142 -0.02 -19.62 -21.64
C LEU A 142 0.58 -19.72 -23.04
N THR A 143 1.63 -20.51 -23.21
CA THR A 143 2.21 -20.81 -24.52
C THR A 143 1.80 -22.21 -24.97
N TYR A 144 1.37 -22.32 -26.22
CA TYR A 144 0.84 -23.56 -26.78
C TYR A 144 1.86 -24.29 -27.64
N THR A 145 1.96 -25.60 -27.46
CA THR A 145 2.78 -26.50 -28.29
C THR A 145 1.94 -27.43 -29.18
N SER A 146 0.60 -27.36 -29.05
CA SER A 146 -0.33 -28.09 -29.91
C SER A 146 -0.45 -27.42 -31.29
N PRO A 147 -0.54 -28.21 -32.40
CA PRO A 147 -0.62 -27.65 -33.75
C PRO A 147 -1.95 -26.93 -34.05
N ASP A 148 -3.08 -27.42 -33.53
CA ASP A 148 -4.42 -26.85 -33.78
C ASP A 148 -5.04 -26.32 -32.48
N VAL A 149 -4.51 -25.21 -31.98
CA VAL A 149 -4.87 -24.64 -30.66
C VAL A 149 -6.34 -24.23 -30.59
N GLN A 150 -6.85 -23.53 -31.61
CA GLN A 150 -8.21 -23.01 -31.63
C GLN A 150 -9.25 -24.14 -31.55
N GLU A 151 -9.12 -25.16 -32.40
CA GLU A 151 -10.01 -26.32 -32.39
C GLU A 151 -9.88 -27.10 -31.08
N ALA A 152 -8.65 -27.22 -30.57
CA ALA A 152 -8.44 -27.83 -29.28
C ALA A 152 -9.22 -27.08 -28.20
N LEU A 153 -9.12 -25.74 -28.11
CA LEU A 153 -9.80 -24.93 -27.08
C LEU A 153 -11.32 -25.13 -27.07
N GLU A 154 -11.92 -25.31 -28.26
CA GLU A 154 -13.35 -25.55 -28.40
C GLU A 154 -13.74 -27.02 -28.17
N ASN A 155 -12.87 -27.98 -28.50
CA ASN A 155 -13.14 -29.41 -28.43
C ASN A 155 -12.29 -30.13 -27.36
N THR A 156 -12.92 -30.43 -26.22
CA THR A 156 -12.29 -31.11 -25.07
C THR A 156 -11.75 -32.52 -25.37
N SER A 157 -12.13 -33.12 -26.49
CA SER A 157 -11.60 -34.43 -26.91
C SER A 157 -10.21 -34.37 -27.54
N LEU A 158 -9.74 -33.19 -27.96
CA LEU A 158 -8.41 -33.00 -28.54
C LEU A 158 -7.37 -32.71 -27.45
N PRO A 159 -6.13 -33.22 -27.60
CA PRO A 159 -5.06 -32.94 -26.64
C PRO A 159 -4.59 -31.48 -26.77
N LEU A 160 -4.62 -30.74 -25.67
CA LEU A 160 -3.99 -29.43 -25.55
C LEU A 160 -2.77 -29.54 -24.65
N THR A 161 -1.61 -29.21 -25.21
CA THR A 161 -0.35 -29.15 -24.48
C THR A 161 0.08 -27.69 -24.40
N TYR A 162 0.28 -27.21 -23.19
CA TYR A 162 0.64 -25.81 -22.93
C TYR A 162 1.58 -25.71 -21.72
N THR A 163 2.31 -24.62 -21.66
CA THR A 163 3.10 -24.22 -20.48
C THR A 163 2.62 -22.89 -19.94
N THR A 164 2.77 -22.69 -18.63
CA THR A 164 2.31 -21.47 -17.94
C THR A 164 3.48 -20.76 -17.28
N ARG A 165 3.60 -19.45 -17.47
CA ARG A 165 4.53 -18.56 -16.75
C ARG A 165 3.74 -17.47 -16.03
N SER A 166 4.03 -17.20 -14.77
CA SER A 166 3.47 -16.04 -14.08
C SER A 166 4.17 -14.79 -14.58
N LEU A 167 3.43 -13.83 -15.10
CA LEU A 167 3.97 -12.53 -15.51
C LEU A 167 3.79 -11.47 -14.42
N TRP A 168 2.69 -11.55 -13.67
CA TRP A 168 2.36 -10.58 -12.63
C TRP A 168 1.48 -11.22 -11.57
N GLU A 169 1.60 -10.76 -10.33
CA GLU A 169 0.78 -11.21 -9.21
C GLU A 169 0.58 -10.07 -8.22
N VAL A 170 -0.68 -9.88 -7.80
CA VAL A 170 -1.01 -9.13 -6.58
C VAL A 170 -1.61 -10.07 -5.55
N ARG A 171 -1.15 -9.93 -4.31
CA ARG A 171 -1.67 -10.67 -3.14
C ARG A 171 -2.48 -9.76 -2.22
N ASP A 172 -2.22 -8.46 -2.28
CA ASP A 172 -2.76 -7.48 -1.36
C ASP A 172 -4.13 -6.95 -1.81
N SER A 173 -4.96 -6.66 -0.81
CA SER A 173 -6.25 -6.01 -1.02
C SER A 173 -6.05 -4.56 -1.48
N THR A 174 -6.72 -4.17 -2.56
CA THR A 174 -6.83 -2.77 -2.97
C THR A 174 -7.93 -2.03 -2.20
N GLN A 175 -8.56 -2.68 -1.20
CA GLN A 175 -9.72 -2.15 -0.47
C GLN A 175 -10.91 -1.83 -1.40
N GLY A 176 -10.98 -2.50 -2.55
CA GLY A 176 -11.96 -2.23 -3.59
C GLY A 176 -11.71 -0.93 -4.37
N GLN A 177 -10.58 -0.25 -4.13
CA GLN A 177 -10.12 0.84 -4.99
C GLN A 177 -9.54 0.24 -6.27
N TRP A 178 -9.79 0.91 -7.38
CA TRP A 178 -9.16 0.55 -8.65
C TRP A 178 -7.69 0.96 -8.64
N LYS A 179 -6.87 0.08 -9.21
CA LYS A 179 -5.42 0.24 -9.40
C LYS A 179 -5.07 -0.15 -10.82
N ARG A 180 -4.04 0.48 -11.37
CA ARG A 180 -3.51 0.11 -12.69
C ARG A 180 -2.27 -0.75 -12.54
N ALA A 181 -2.14 -1.71 -13.43
CA ALA A 181 -0.96 -2.54 -13.57
C ALA A 181 -0.58 -2.62 -15.04
N HIS A 182 0.71 -2.81 -15.28
CA HIS A 182 1.25 -3.09 -16.59
C HIS A 182 2.21 -4.27 -16.53
N VAL A 183 2.36 -4.97 -17.65
CA VAL A 183 3.17 -6.17 -17.76
C VAL A 183 3.79 -6.24 -19.15
N THR A 184 5.12 -6.20 -19.18
CA THR A 184 5.89 -6.46 -20.39
C THR A 184 6.15 -7.96 -20.56
N PHE A 185 5.91 -8.50 -21.76
CA PHE A 185 6.21 -9.90 -22.06
C PHE A 185 6.56 -10.16 -23.54
N SER A 186 7.33 -11.22 -23.78
CA SER A 186 7.65 -11.73 -25.11
C SER A 186 7.50 -13.26 -25.18
N THR A 187 7.15 -13.77 -26.36
CA THR A 187 7.05 -15.22 -26.63
C THR A 187 7.19 -15.53 -28.13
N LEU A 188 7.87 -16.62 -28.45
CA LEU A 188 7.98 -17.14 -29.83
C LEU A 188 6.86 -18.12 -30.20
N ASP A 189 6.08 -18.55 -29.22
CA ASP A 189 4.97 -19.48 -29.43
C ASP A 189 3.64 -18.72 -29.51
N THR A 190 2.67 -19.33 -30.20
CA THR A 190 1.27 -18.91 -30.10
C THR A 190 0.83 -18.98 -28.65
N HIS A 191 0.12 -17.97 -28.18
CA HIS A 191 -0.12 -17.79 -26.76
C HIS A 191 -1.49 -17.18 -26.45
N SER A 192 -1.86 -17.26 -25.18
CA SER A 192 -2.94 -16.48 -24.59
C SER A 192 -2.50 -16.00 -23.22
N LEU A 193 -3.04 -14.86 -22.78
CA LEU A 193 -2.95 -14.41 -21.40
C LEU A 193 -4.17 -14.85 -20.60
N VAL A 194 -3.95 -15.15 -19.32
CA VAL A 194 -4.98 -15.54 -18.36
C VAL A 194 -4.93 -14.64 -17.14
N PHE A 195 -6.05 -14.01 -16.80
CA PHE A 195 -6.27 -13.44 -15.48
C PHE A 195 -6.79 -14.55 -14.55
N SER A 196 -5.99 -14.92 -13.56
CA SER A 196 -6.26 -16.00 -12.62
C SER A 196 -6.50 -15.44 -11.23
N ALA A 197 -7.74 -15.52 -10.75
CA ALA A 197 -8.07 -15.22 -9.35
C ALA A 197 -8.07 -16.52 -8.53
N SER A 198 -7.44 -16.51 -7.36
CA SER A 198 -7.35 -17.68 -6.48
C SER A 198 -7.90 -17.41 -5.08
N SER A 199 -8.33 -18.44 -4.35
CA SER A 199 -8.96 -18.29 -3.02
C SER A 199 -8.09 -18.75 -1.83
N LYS A 200 -8.14 -18.01 -0.71
CA LYS A 200 -7.52 -18.35 0.59
C LYS A 200 -8.28 -19.52 1.23
N THR A 201 -7.68 -20.71 1.18
CA THR A 201 -8.31 -21.99 1.61
C THR A 201 -8.66 -22.14 3.11
N ARG A 202 -8.35 -21.15 3.95
CA ARG A 202 -8.40 -21.30 5.42
C ARG A 202 -9.70 -20.79 6.08
N PHE A 203 -10.47 -19.92 5.44
CA PHE A 203 -11.73 -19.42 5.99
C PHE A 203 -12.87 -19.61 5.00
N SER A 204 -13.92 -20.29 5.46
CA SER A 204 -15.21 -20.49 4.79
C SER A 204 -16.01 -19.19 4.59
N SER A 205 -15.37 -18.02 4.68
CA SER A 205 -15.98 -16.74 4.34
C SER A 205 -15.97 -16.63 2.82
N HIS A 206 -17.11 -17.00 2.21
CA HIS A 206 -17.42 -16.84 0.79
C HIS A 206 -17.55 -15.33 0.44
N ARG A 207 -16.60 -14.50 0.86
CA ARG A 207 -16.63 -13.04 0.74
C ARG A 207 -15.29 -12.59 0.19
N GLY A 208 -15.33 -11.74 -0.82
CA GLY A 208 -14.18 -11.26 -1.55
C GLY A 208 -14.29 -11.47 -3.05
N TYR A 209 -13.63 -10.56 -3.76
CA TYR A 209 -13.64 -10.51 -5.21
C TYR A 209 -12.31 -10.01 -5.76
N ALA A 210 -12.01 -10.47 -6.96
CA ALA A 210 -11.01 -9.86 -7.84
C ALA A 210 -11.75 -9.35 -9.08
N ALA A 211 -11.52 -8.10 -9.46
CA ALA A 211 -12.09 -7.48 -10.64
C ALA A 211 -10.97 -6.98 -11.56
N VAL A 212 -11.23 -7.00 -12.85
CA VAL A 212 -10.34 -6.53 -13.92
C VAL A 212 -11.16 -5.69 -14.89
N ASP A 213 -10.54 -4.62 -15.38
CA ASP A 213 -11.15 -3.65 -16.27
C ASP A 213 -10.09 -3.01 -17.20
N ASP A 214 -10.51 -2.28 -18.23
CA ASP A 214 -9.66 -1.48 -19.14
C ASP A 214 -8.40 -2.20 -19.67
N ILE A 215 -8.59 -3.42 -20.18
CA ILE A 215 -7.49 -4.24 -20.73
C ILE A 215 -7.00 -3.63 -22.04
N THR A 216 -5.71 -3.37 -22.16
CA THR A 216 -5.11 -2.72 -23.33
C THR A 216 -3.82 -3.41 -23.74
N PHE A 217 -3.63 -3.65 -25.04
CA PHE A 217 -2.40 -4.20 -25.61
C PHE A 217 -1.68 -3.17 -26.48
N LYS A 218 -0.36 -3.03 -26.26
CA LYS A 218 0.54 -2.20 -27.07
C LYS A 218 1.72 -3.04 -27.57
N GLU A 219 2.22 -2.71 -28.76
CA GLU A 219 3.46 -3.31 -29.26
C GLU A 219 4.68 -2.70 -28.55
N GLY A 220 5.67 -3.51 -28.21
CA GLY A 220 6.85 -3.09 -27.45
C GLY A 220 6.69 -3.19 -25.92
N PRO A 221 7.73 -2.81 -25.15
CA PRO A 221 7.70 -2.86 -23.69
C PRO A 221 6.83 -1.76 -23.07
N CYS A 222 6.36 -1.98 -21.85
CA CYS A 222 5.67 -0.99 -21.04
C CYS A 222 6.66 0.03 -20.48
N ASP A 223 6.38 1.33 -20.60
CA ASP A 223 7.11 2.42 -19.97
C ASP A 223 8.65 2.24 -19.91
N ASP A 224 9.20 1.95 -18.71
CA ASP A 224 10.63 1.78 -18.41
C ASP A 224 11.06 0.32 -18.24
N ASP A 225 10.16 -0.64 -18.52
CA ASP A 225 10.48 -2.04 -18.45
C ASP A 225 11.51 -2.43 -19.51
N CYS A 226 12.45 -3.31 -19.15
CA CYS A 226 13.41 -3.84 -20.10
C CYS A 226 13.70 -5.32 -19.89
N MET A 227 13.36 -6.11 -20.91
CA MET A 227 13.65 -7.56 -20.97
C MET A 227 14.99 -7.87 -21.68
N PHE A 228 15.68 -6.88 -22.25
CA PHE A 228 16.94 -7.05 -22.98
C PHE A 228 16.92 -8.05 -24.16
N ASP A 229 15.74 -8.41 -24.67
CA ASP A 229 15.59 -9.38 -25.77
C ASP A 229 16.22 -8.93 -27.10
N VAL A 230 16.30 -7.61 -27.29
CA VAL A 230 16.79 -6.97 -28.53
C VAL A 230 18.01 -6.11 -28.26
N ASP A 231 17.88 -5.14 -27.36
CA ASP A 231 18.86 -4.11 -27.03
C ASP A 231 18.72 -3.69 -25.55
N LEU A 232 19.34 -2.58 -25.16
CA LEU A 232 19.27 -2.02 -23.81
C LEU A 232 17.95 -1.26 -23.53
N CYS A 233 16.96 -1.30 -24.42
CA CYS A 233 15.71 -0.56 -24.29
C CYS A 233 15.94 0.96 -24.12
N THR A 234 15.42 1.56 -23.04
CA THR A 234 15.66 2.95 -22.64
C THR A 234 16.91 3.13 -21.77
N TRP A 235 17.58 2.04 -21.38
CA TRP A 235 18.81 2.09 -20.61
C TRP A 235 19.99 2.44 -21.50
N ALA A 236 20.92 3.22 -20.96
CA ALA A 236 22.09 3.70 -21.69
C ALA A 236 23.37 3.41 -20.93
N ASN A 237 24.42 3.02 -21.65
CA ASN A 237 25.77 3.09 -21.10
C ASN A 237 26.14 4.56 -20.88
N THR A 238 26.80 4.84 -19.77
CA THR A 238 27.23 6.22 -19.47
C THR A 238 28.30 6.68 -20.45
N GLU A 239 28.33 7.96 -20.79
CA GLU A 239 29.38 8.51 -21.66
C GLU A 239 30.67 8.82 -20.90
N LEU A 240 30.59 8.97 -19.56
CA LEU A 240 31.70 9.38 -18.70
C LEU A 240 31.59 8.73 -17.32
N GLY A 241 32.72 8.33 -16.75
CA GLY A 241 32.80 7.88 -15.34
C GLY A 241 32.94 6.38 -15.16
N ASP A 242 33.03 5.61 -16.24
CA ASP A 242 33.30 4.18 -16.26
C ASP A 242 34.51 3.82 -17.16
N ASP A 243 34.82 2.51 -17.22
CA ASP A 243 35.97 1.96 -17.94
C ASP A 243 35.57 1.11 -19.16
N PHE A 244 34.29 0.71 -19.25
CA PHE A 244 33.69 -0.07 -20.33
C PHE A 244 32.17 -0.22 -20.21
N ASP A 245 31.57 -0.71 -21.28
CA ASP A 245 30.12 -0.77 -21.44
C ASP A 245 29.50 -2.14 -21.11
N TRP A 246 28.23 -2.11 -20.72
CA TRP A 246 27.31 -3.24 -20.75
C TRP A 246 26.95 -3.60 -22.19
N ASP A 247 26.79 -4.89 -22.46
CA ASP A 247 26.38 -5.43 -23.75
C ASP A 247 25.22 -6.42 -23.59
N VAL A 248 24.52 -6.75 -24.68
CA VAL A 248 23.41 -7.70 -24.68
C VAL A 248 23.89 -9.09 -25.10
N GLY A 249 23.73 -10.05 -24.20
CA GLY A 249 24.08 -11.45 -24.39
C GLY A 249 22.85 -12.33 -24.52
N ARG A 250 22.99 -13.46 -25.22
CA ARG A 250 21.98 -14.55 -25.19
C ARG A 250 22.47 -15.77 -24.42
N SER A 251 23.78 -15.96 -24.38
CA SER A 251 24.47 -17.01 -23.66
C SER A 251 25.92 -16.61 -23.49
N SER A 252 26.55 -16.99 -22.38
CA SER A 252 27.92 -16.57 -22.10
C SER A 252 28.95 -17.15 -23.07
N GLY A 253 28.62 -18.27 -23.74
CA GLY A 253 29.49 -18.97 -24.71
C GLY A 253 30.79 -19.55 -24.10
N LYS A 254 31.16 -19.16 -22.88
CA LYS A 254 32.33 -19.57 -22.11
C LYS A 254 31.88 -20.41 -20.91
N ARG A 255 32.42 -21.63 -20.80
CA ARG A 255 32.04 -22.53 -19.70
C ARG A 255 32.53 -21.95 -18.37
N GLY A 256 31.61 -21.72 -17.43
CA GLY A 256 31.93 -21.27 -16.08
C GLY A 256 32.02 -19.75 -15.91
N THR A 257 31.57 -18.97 -16.89
CA THR A 257 31.30 -17.54 -16.74
C THR A 257 29.88 -17.23 -17.24
N GLY A 258 29.18 -16.31 -16.59
CA GLY A 258 27.89 -15.77 -17.03
C GLY A 258 26.72 -16.78 -17.14
N PRO A 259 25.53 -16.31 -17.54
CA PRO A 259 24.35 -17.14 -17.70
C PRO A 259 24.42 -18.03 -18.95
N SER A 260 24.01 -19.29 -18.85
CA SER A 260 23.79 -20.12 -20.05
C SER A 260 22.60 -19.66 -20.91
N LYS A 261 21.67 -18.90 -20.30
CA LYS A 261 20.43 -18.38 -20.88
C LYS A 261 19.93 -17.16 -20.08
N ASP A 262 19.02 -16.39 -20.65
CA ASP A 262 18.19 -15.37 -19.97
C ASP A 262 17.36 -15.97 -18.81
N GLN A 263 16.74 -15.10 -18.03
CA GLN A 263 15.92 -15.46 -16.89
C GLN A 263 14.60 -16.11 -17.30
N ALA A 264 14.04 -15.63 -18.41
CA ALA A 264 12.66 -15.90 -18.81
C ALA A 264 12.51 -17.17 -19.66
N SER A 265 13.54 -17.58 -20.41
CA SER A 265 13.45 -18.74 -21.30
C SER A 265 13.68 -20.08 -20.58
N TYR A 266 12.88 -21.07 -20.96
CA TYR A 266 13.08 -22.46 -20.55
C TYR A 266 13.82 -23.22 -21.66
N ILE A 267 14.84 -23.99 -21.27
CA ILE A 267 15.44 -24.99 -22.16
C ILE A 267 14.41 -26.10 -22.31
N ASN A 268 13.60 -26.09 -23.38
CA ASN A 268 12.81 -27.25 -23.72
C ASN A 268 13.76 -28.33 -24.25
N HIS A 269 14.03 -29.32 -23.41
CA HIS A 269 15.01 -30.38 -23.67
C HIS A 269 14.47 -31.46 -24.62
N HIS A 270 13.69 -31.07 -25.62
CA HIS A 270 13.29 -31.93 -26.71
C HIS A 270 13.42 -31.21 -28.06
N ILE A 271 14.57 -31.48 -28.69
CA ILE A 271 14.83 -31.49 -30.14
C ILE A 271 15.61 -30.29 -30.72
N ILE A 272 15.56 -29.07 -30.16
CA ILE A 272 16.41 -27.95 -30.66
C ILE A 272 16.81 -27.03 -29.49
N ASN A 273 18.11 -26.83 -29.26
CA ASN A 273 18.64 -25.86 -28.29
C ASN A 273 18.47 -24.43 -28.85
N ILE A 274 17.24 -23.91 -28.86
CA ILE A 274 16.99 -22.51 -29.21
C ILE A 274 17.11 -21.70 -27.92
N ILE A 275 18.10 -20.81 -27.90
CA ILE A 275 18.23 -19.80 -26.85
C ILE A 275 17.41 -18.60 -27.32
N THR A 276 16.31 -18.35 -26.62
CA THR A 276 15.41 -17.23 -26.88
C THR A 276 15.68 -16.12 -25.87
N GLY A 277 15.37 -14.88 -26.22
CA GLY A 277 15.58 -13.73 -25.35
C GLY A 277 17.03 -13.27 -25.20
N GLY A 278 17.25 -12.31 -24.32
CA GLY A 278 18.54 -11.69 -24.07
C GLY A 278 18.65 -11.18 -22.64
N TYR A 279 19.85 -10.76 -22.26
CA TYR A 279 20.15 -10.17 -20.96
C TYR A 279 21.30 -9.17 -21.11
N ALA A 280 21.32 -8.13 -20.28
CA ALA A 280 22.48 -7.24 -20.20
C ALA A 280 23.60 -7.93 -19.40
N TYR A 281 24.85 -7.81 -19.83
CA TYR A 281 25.99 -8.34 -19.10
C TYR A 281 27.26 -7.51 -19.30
N ILE A 282 28.20 -7.70 -18.37
CA ILE A 282 29.58 -7.24 -18.51
C ILE A 282 30.52 -8.41 -18.84
N ASP A 283 31.31 -8.31 -19.92
CA ASP A 283 32.40 -9.28 -20.18
C ASP A 283 33.62 -8.90 -19.35
N SER A 284 33.94 -9.73 -18.35
CA SER A 284 35.15 -9.54 -17.54
C SER A 284 36.45 -9.85 -18.28
N GLY A 285 36.39 -10.36 -19.52
CA GLY A 285 37.51 -10.80 -20.33
C GLY A 285 38.50 -9.71 -20.73
N TYR A 286 39.59 -10.11 -21.39
CA TYR A 286 40.59 -9.16 -21.89
C TYR A 286 39.93 -8.09 -22.79
N PRO A 287 40.23 -6.79 -22.63
CA PRO A 287 41.36 -6.19 -21.90
C PRO A 287 41.06 -5.71 -20.47
N ARG A 288 39.96 -6.16 -19.84
CA ARG A 288 39.54 -5.69 -18.51
C ARG A 288 40.61 -5.88 -17.44
N ARG A 289 40.65 -4.99 -16.45
CA ARG A 289 41.54 -5.04 -15.29
C ARG A 289 40.74 -5.13 -13.99
N PRO A 290 41.37 -5.59 -12.90
CA PRO A 290 40.75 -5.50 -11.58
C PRO A 290 40.31 -4.06 -11.29
N TYR A 291 39.09 -3.94 -10.78
CA TYR A 291 38.38 -2.70 -10.45
C TYR A 291 37.87 -1.87 -11.63
N ASP A 292 38.02 -2.32 -12.88
CA ASP A 292 37.30 -1.70 -13.99
C ASP A 292 35.79 -1.76 -13.72
N ARG A 293 35.08 -0.68 -14.03
CA ARG A 293 33.64 -0.56 -13.81
C ARG A 293 32.90 -0.27 -15.11
N ALA A 294 31.63 -0.68 -15.14
CA ALA A 294 30.66 -0.35 -16.17
C ALA A 294 29.40 0.21 -15.51
N LEU A 295 28.85 1.30 -16.07
CA LEU A 295 27.65 1.94 -15.56
C LEU A 295 26.53 1.91 -16.60
N LEU A 296 25.39 1.33 -16.21
CA LEU A 296 24.15 1.36 -16.98
C LEU A 296 23.16 2.30 -16.28
N GLU A 297 22.70 3.31 -17.00
CA GLU A 297 21.86 4.39 -16.48
C GLU A 297 20.45 4.30 -17.08
N SER A 298 19.43 4.53 -16.24
CA SER A 298 18.06 4.71 -16.71
C SER A 298 17.92 6.05 -17.43
N ARG A 299 16.80 6.26 -18.14
CA ARG A 299 16.36 7.62 -18.47
C ARG A 299 16.14 8.44 -17.20
N VAL A 300 16.01 9.76 -17.37
CA VAL A 300 15.61 10.66 -16.28
C VAL A 300 14.15 10.36 -15.89
N LEU A 301 13.96 10.02 -14.62
CA LEU A 301 12.68 9.74 -13.99
C LEU A 301 12.19 10.99 -13.24
N PRO A 302 10.88 11.25 -13.22
CA PRO A 302 10.31 12.39 -12.50
C PRO A 302 10.37 12.22 -10.97
N PRO A 303 10.20 13.30 -10.18
CA PRO A 303 9.96 13.21 -8.74
C PRO A 303 8.80 12.26 -8.40
N LEU A 304 8.95 11.49 -7.33
CA LEU A 304 7.99 10.50 -6.89
C LEU A 304 7.18 11.01 -5.69
N THR A 305 5.86 10.92 -5.78
CA THR A 305 4.93 11.23 -4.66
C THR A 305 4.70 10.03 -3.74
N ILE A 306 4.95 8.83 -4.26
CA ILE A 306 4.91 7.53 -3.55
C ILE A 306 6.19 6.79 -3.94
N GLN A 307 6.80 6.06 -3.01
CA GLN A 307 7.95 5.21 -3.34
C GLN A 307 7.59 4.16 -4.39
N HIS A 308 8.54 3.80 -5.26
CA HIS A 308 8.38 2.77 -6.29
C HIS A 308 9.25 1.55 -5.95
N CYS A 309 8.87 0.39 -6.47
CA CYS A 309 9.63 -0.84 -6.35
C CYS A 309 10.38 -1.13 -7.65
N LEU A 310 11.71 -1.05 -7.57
CA LEU A 310 12.60 -1.53 -8.63
C LEU A 310 12.79 -3.04 -8.47
N HIS A 311 12.34 -3.81 -9.45
CA HIS A 311 12.49 -5.25 -9.52
C HIS A 311 13.41 -5.63 -10.68
N PHE A 312 14.35 -6.53 -10.45
CA PHE A 312 15.34 -6.94 -11.43
C PHE A 312 15.93 -8.32 -11.10
N TRP A 313 16.48 -8.99 -12.11
CA TRP A 313 17.15 -10.28 -11.94
C TRP A 313 18.65 -10.17 -12.13
N VAL A 314 19.39 -10.89 -11.28
CA VAL A 314 20.85 -10.87 -11.26
C VAL A 314 21.40 -12.29 -11.39
N ASN A 315 22.36 -12.46 -12.29
CA ASN A 315 23.19 -13.66 -12.36
C ASN A 315 24.67 -13.25 -12.23
N MET A 316 25.34 -13.83 -11.24
CA MET A 316 26.75 -13.61 -10.96
C MET A 316 27.44 -14.98 -10.97
N ASN A 317 27.78 -15.46 -12.16
CA ASN A 317 28.39 -16.79 -12.37
C ASN A 317 29.88 -16.67 -12.74
N GLY A 318 30.74 -17.26 -11.90
CA GLY A 318 32.20 -17.31 -12.08
C GLY A 318 32.98 -17.12 -10.77
N GLY A 319 34.29 -17.36 -10.81
CA GLY A 319 35.20 -17.22 -9.66
C GLY A 319 35.90 -15.86 -9.54
N GLY A 320 35.68 -14.96 -10.50
CA GLY A 320 36.37 -13.67 -10.63
C GLY A 320 35.51 -12.42 -10.51
N LEU A 321 34.35 -12.55 -9.88
CA LEU A 321 33.31 -11.52 -9.86
C LEU A 321 33.69 -10.36 -8.93
N GLY A 322 33.41 -9.14 -9.36
CA GLY A 322 33.40 -7.98 -8.48
C GLY A 322 32.02 -7.75 -7.88
N ASN A 323 31.65 -6.48 -7.69
CA ASN A 323 30.41 -6.08 -7.05
C ASN A 323 29.41 -5.58 -8.08
N LEU A 324 28.12 -5.81 -7.82
CA LEU A 324 27.01 -5.12 -8.48
C LEU A 324 26.36 -4.18 -7.48
N ARG A 325 26.15 -2.92 -7.83
CA ARG A 325 25.51 -1.91 -6.98
C ARG A 325 24.44 -1.16 -7.73
N VAL A 326 23.41 -0.72 -7.01
CA VAL A 326 22.36 0.16 -7.52
C VAL A 326 22.44 1.49 -6.79
N PHE A 327 22.49 2.58 -7.56
CA PHE A 327 22.49 3.94 -7.04
C PHE A 327 21.28 4.73 -7.54
N SER A 328 20.91 5.75 -6.78
CA SER A 328 20.07 6.86 -7.24
C SER A 328 20.91 8.13 -7.37
N ARG A 329 20.77 8.85 -8.48
CA ARG A 329 21.45 10.12 -8.75
C ARG A 329 20.42 11.19 -9.09
N ALA A 330 20.40 12.27 -8.33
CA ALA A 330 19.63 13.47 -8.69
C ALA A 330 20.27 14.19 -9.88
N THR A 331 19.43 14.75 -10.76
CA THR A 331 19.87 15.36 -12.03
C THR A 331 20.13 16.87 -11.93
N ASP A 332 19.96 17.47 -10.76
CA ASP A 332 20.11 18.92 -10.48
C ASP A 332 21.56 19.46 -10.60
N GLY A 333 22.52 18.59 -10.91
CA GLY A 333 23.94 18.93 -11.11
C GLY A 333 24.75 19.03 -9.82
N ASN A 334 24.16 18.79 -8.65
CA ASN A 334 24.84 18.82 -7.34
C ASN A 334 24.65 17.49 -6.55
N GLY A 335 23.82 16.58 -7.05
CA GLY A 335 23.52 15.29 -6.42
C GLY A 335 24.72 14.33 -6.34
N THR A 336 25.03 13.86 -5.13
CA THR A 336 25.90 12.70 -4.90
C THR A 336 25.12 11.40 -5.10
N ASP A 337 25.74 10.40 -5.73
CA ASP A 337 25.16 9.07 -5.88
C ASP A 337 24.82 8.45 -4.50
N ILE A 338 23.54 8.13 -4.31
CA ILE A 338 23.04 7.46 -3.11
C ILE A 338 23.02 5.95 -3.38
N LEU A 339 23.83 5.19 -2.63
CA LEU A 339 23.82 3.73 -2.71
C LEU A 339 22.51 3.18 -2.14
N LEU A 340 21.71 2.54 -3.00
CA LEU A 340 20.45 1.91 -2.61
C LEU A 340 20.64 0.43 -2.28
N TRP A 341 21.40 -0.29 -3.10
CA TRP A 341 21.57 -1.74 -3.01
C TRP A 341 22.96 -2.19 -3.46
N GLY A 342 23.47 -3.33 -2.96
CA GLY A 342 24.71 -3.91 -3.47
C GLY A 342 24.96 -5.38 -3.14
N MET A 343 25.28 -6.19 -4.15
CA MET A 343 25.68 -7.59 -3.98
C MET A 343 27.20 -7.76 -4.08
N TRP A 344 27.76 -8.55 -3.17
CA TRP A 344 29.20 -8.81 -3.04
C TRP A 344 29.57 -10.28 -3.25
N GLU A 345 30.88 -10.51 -3.41
CA GLU A 345 31.56 -11.76 -3.77
C GLU A 345 31.20 -13.05 -2.99
N SER A 346 30.54 -12.97 -1.83
CA SER A 346 30.30 -14.13 -0.97
C SER A 346 29.06 -14.97 -1.34
N ILE A 347 28.28 -14.56 -2.34
CA ILE A 347 26.99 -15.18 -2.71
C ILE A 347 27.05 -15.94 -4.06
N SER A 348 28.16 -15.85 -4.80
CA SER A 348 28.25 -16.26 -6.22
C SER A 348 29.02 -17.55 -6.48
N GLY A 349 28.59 -18.33 -7.48
CA GLY A 349 29.29 -19.53 -7.96
C GLY A 349 28.44 -20.53 -8.78
N THR A 350 27.15 -20.26 -8.97
CA THR A 350 26.24 -21.10 -9.75
C THR A 350 25.60 -20.32 -10.88
N ASP A 351 25.36 -20.98 -12.01
CA ASP A 351 24.56 -20.44 -13.11
C ASP A 351 23.08 -20.42 -12.70
N SER A 352 22.67 -19.37 -11.99
CA SER A 352 21.31 -19.21 -11.48
C SER A 352 20.95 -17.73 -11.40
N TRP A 353 19.78 -17.41 -11.93
CA TRP A 353 19.17 -16.09 -11.81
C TRP A 353 18.58 -15.90 -10.43
N ASN A 354 18.91 -14.79 -9.79
CA ASN A 354 18.43 -14.40 -8.47
C ASN A 354 17.56 -13.16 -8.60
N GLU A 355 16.35 -13.24 -8.08
CA GLU A 355 15.43 -12.11 -8.04
C GLU A 355 15.89 -11.08 -7.00
N CYS A 356 15.88 -9.81 -7.38
CA CYS A 356 16.28 -8.69 -6.55
C CYS A 356 15.22 -7.60 -6.60
N GLN A 357 15.01 -6.94 -5.45
CA GLN A 357 14.03 -5.88 -5.30
C GLN A 357 14.62 -4.75 -4.45
N GLN A 358 14.39 -3.51 -4.84
CA GLN A 358 14.86 -2.33 -4.12
C GLN A 358 13.83 -1.20 -4.18
N THR A 359 13.41 -0.70 -3.03
CA THR A 359 12.57 0.49 -2.95
C THR A 359 13.38 1.71 -3.43
N VAL A 360 12.80 2.48 -4.36
CA VAL A 360 13.35 3.74 -4.87
C VAL A 360 12.41 4.90 -4.57
N ALA A 361 12.99 6.04 -4.23
CA ALA A 361 12.25 7.25 -3.86
C ALA A 361 13.12 8.49 -4.14
N SER A 362 12.52 9.55 -4.68
CA SER A 362 13.19 10.83 -4.92
C SER A 362 12.16 11.96 -4.96
N ASN A 363 12.49 13.11 -4.36
CA ASN A 363 11.69 14.34 -4.47
C ASN A 363 12.11 15.21 -5.67
N GLU A 364 13.10 14.77 -6.43
CA GLU A 364 13.68 15.47 -7.57
C GLU A 364 13.77 14.52 -8.77
N GLU A 365 13.96 15.07 -9.97
CA GLU A 365 14.27 14.28 -11.15
C GLU A 365 15.58 13.50 -10.93
N PHE A 366 15.53 12.19 -11.17
CA PHE A 366 16.62 11.29 -10.80
C PHE A 366 16.84 10.19 -11.84
N GLN A 367 17.98 9.52 -11.76
CA GLN A 367 18.29 8.31 -12.54
C GLN A 367 18.65 7.16 -11.60
N ILE A 368 18.35 5.94 -12.04
CA ILE A 368 18.80 4.70 -11.42
C ILE A 368 20.06 4.25 -12.16
N LEU A 369 21.11 3.89 -11.42
CA LEU A 369 22.38 3.41 -11.99
C LEU A 369 22.71 2.02 -11.50
N PHE A 370 22.98 1.12 -12.44
CA PHE A 370 23.60 -0.17 -12.16
C PHE A 370 25.11 -0.08 -12.41
N GLU A 371 25.90 -0.16 -11.35
CA GLU A 371 27.37 -0.21 -11.40
C GLU A 371 27.81 -1.66 -11.22
N ALA A 372 28.48 -2.23 -12.21
CA ALA A 372 29.17 -3.51 -12.09
C ALA A 372 30.68 -3.31 -12.11
N SER A 373 31.41 -4.15 -11.38
CA SER A 373 32.87 -4.09 -11.29
C SER A 373 33.54 -5.43 -11.54
N VAL A 374 34.72 -5.41 -12.16
CA VAL A 374 35.54 -6.60 -12.41
C VAL A 374 36.49 -6.82 -11.24
N ARG A 375 36.64 -8.06 -10.76
CA ARG A 375 37.67 -8.41 -9.77
C ARG A 375 38.84 -9.15 -10.39
N VAL A 376 38.57 -10.31 -11.00
CA VAL A 376 39.58 -11.12 -11.70
C VAL A 376 39.18 -11.20 -13.17
N PRO A 377 39.97 -10.60 -14.08
CA PRO A 377 39.64 -10.59 -15.50
C PRO A 377 39.45 -11.99 -16.08
N GLY A 378 38.36 -12.17 -16.83
CA GLY A 378 37.99 -13.38 -17.57
C GLY A 378 37.48 -14.53 -16.72
N ALA A 379 37.23 -14.31 -15.42
CA ALA A 379 36.86 -15.36 -14.49
C ALA A 379 35.40 -15.29 -14.00
N GLY A 380 34.56 -14.40 -14.54
CA GLY A 380 33.12 -14.40 -14.27
C GLY A 380 32.41 -13.16 -14.83
N ASP A 381 31.16 -13.32 -15.24
CA ASP A 381 30.36 -12.23 -15.80
C ASP A 381 29.21 -11.88 -14.84
N ILE A 382 28.86 -10.59 -14.79
CA ILE A 382 27.70 -10.09 -14.03
C ILE A 382 26.63 -9.76 -15.07
N SER A 383 25.42 -10.27 -14.86
CA SER A 383 24.30 -10.09 -15.79
C SER A 383 23.05 -9.60 -15.07
N LEU A 384 22.32 -8.76 -15.79
CA LEU A 384 21.03 -8.18 -15.43
C LEU A 384 19.98 -8.62 -16.44
N ASP A 385 18.78 -8.89 -15.96
CA ASP A 385 17.65 -9.23 -16.80
C ASP A 385 16.35 -8.73 -16.17
N THR A 386 15.35 -8.46 -17.03
CA THR A 386 13.97 -8.08 -16.68
C THR A 386 13.93 -7.03 -15.57
N ILE A 387 14.23 -5.78 -15.94
CA ILE A 387 14.09 -4.64 -15.03
C ILE A 387 12.68 -4.09 -15.16
N THR A 388 11.99 -3.92 -14.04
CA THR A 388 10.65 -3.32 -13.98
C THR A 388 10.57 -2.32 -12.83
N LEU A 389 9.74 -1.29 -12.99
CA LEU A 389 9.52 -0.25 -11.98
C LEU A 389 8.03 -0.10 -11.71
N THR A 390 7.59 -0.51 -10.52
CA THR A 390 6.17 -0.51 -10.15
C THR A 390 5.89 0.49 -9.02
N GLU A 391 4.68 1.06 -8.97
CA GLU A 391 4.30 1.95 -7.86
C GLU A 391 4.19 1.17 -6.54
N GLY A 392 4.66 1.76 -5.44
CA GLY A 392 4.63 1.16 -4.11
C GLY A 392 6.00 0.68 -3.62
N SER A 393 6.09 0.34 -2.33
CA SER A 393 7.30 -0.20 -1.72
C SER A 393 7.59 -1.60 -2.24
N CYS A 394 8.87 -1.97 -2.34
CA CYS A 394 9.17 -3.36 -2.63
C CYS A 394 8.75 -4.28 -1.48
N PRO A 395 8.11 -5.43 -1.78
CA PRO A 395 8.00 -6.54 -0.86
C PRO A 395 9.40 -6.97 -0.39
N SER A 396 9.69 -6.88 0.90
CA SER A 396 11.06 -6.99 1.39
C SER A 396 11.58 -8.43 1.41
N LEU A 397 12.79 -8.65 0.90
CA LEU A 397 13.57 -9.88 1.08
C LEU A 397 14.70 -9.67 2.09
N PRO A 398 15.09 -10.68 2.89
CA PRO A 398 16.35 -10.61 3.62
C PRO A 398 17.48 -11.02 2.67
N SER A 399 18.52 -10.21 2.53
CA SER A 399 19.84 -10.65 2.05
C SER A 399 20.92 -9.62 2.39
N GLY A 400 21.43 -9.66 3.63
CA GLY A 400 22.77 -9.15 3.97
C GLY A 400 23.03 -7.63 3.90
N LEU A 401 22.09 -6.83 3.41
CA LEU A 401 22.22 -5.38 3.27
C LEU A 401 21.33 -4.68 4.32
N LYS A 402 21.93 -4.24 5.41
CA LYS A 402 21.29 -3.27 6.32
C LYS A 402 21.30 -1.91 5.62
N THR A 403 20.18 -1.51 5.01
CA THR A 403 20.08 -0.24 4.29
C THR A 403 19.68 0.94 5.20
N SER A 404 18.88 0.72 6.26
CA SER A 404 18.53 1.80 7.20
C SER A 404 18.58 1.40 8.70
N TRP A 405 18.43 2.40 9.57
CA TRP A 405 18.50 2.29 11.03
C TRP A 405 17.21 1.70 11.67
N VAL A 406 16.12 1.58 10.90
CA VAL A 406 14.78 1.13 11.34
C VAL A 406 14.29 -0.09 10.57
N ASP A 407 14.83 -0.36 9.37
CA ASP A 407 14.33 -1.39 8.47
C ASP A 407 14.27 -2.77 9.15
N CYS A 408 13.12 -3.43 9.07
CA CYS A 408 12.94 -4.74 9.66
C CYS A 408 11.81 -5.56 9.04
N THR A 409 12.16 -6.74 8.54
CA THR A 409 11.22 -7.75 8.00
C THR A 409 10.86 -8.84 9.00
N PHE A 410 11.42 -8.79 10.21
CA PHE A 410 11.20 -9.77 11.29
C PHE A 410 11.53 -11.26 10.98
N LEU A 411 12.01 -11.59 9.79
CA LEU A 411 12.28 -12.96 9.38
C LEU A 411 13.29 -13.67 10.30
N VAL A 412 14.38 -12.99 10.66
CA VAL A 412 15.45 -13.56 11.48
C VAL A 412 15.28 -13.23 12.96
N ASP A 413 15.13 -11.95 13.29
CA ASP A 413 15.04 -11.40 14.64
C ASP A 413 14.19 -10.12 14.66
N ILE A 414 14.22 -9.34 15.74
CA ILE A 414 13.54 -8.03 15.83
C ILE A 414 14.42 -6.86 15.35
N CYS A 415 15.48 -7.16 14.59
CA CYS A 415 16.47 -6.21 14.12
C CYS A 415 17.10 -5.41 15.28
N ASN A 416 17.16 -4.08 15.17
CA ASN A 416 17.63 -3.20 16.24
C ASN A 416 16.49 -2.64 17.11
N TRP A 417 15.27 -3.15 16.97
CA TRP A 417 14.15 -2.73 17.77
C TRP A 417 14.20 -3.32 19.18
N SER A 418 13.61 -2.59 20.11
CA SER A 418 13.45 -2.99 21.51
C SER A 418 11.98 -3.06 21.88
N LEU A 419 11.64 -3.93 22.83
CA LEU A 419 10.28 -4.08 23.34
C LEU A 419 10.11 -3.21 24.59
N GLU A 420 9.00 -2.48 24.66
CA GLU A 420 8.61 -1.71 25.83
C GLU A 420 7.19 -2.08 26.28
N PRO A 421 7.02 -2.66 27.49
CA PRO A 421 8.06 -3.07 28.42
C PRO A 421 8.89 -4.27 27.90
N PRO A 422 10.16 -4.45 28.32
CA PRO A 422 11.01 -5.54 27.82
C PRO A 422 10.48 -6.95 28.11
N ASN A 423 9.67 -7.10 29.15
CA ASN A 423 8.99 -8.34 29.54
C ASN A 423 7.47 -8.24 29.32
N GLY A 424 7.05 -7.44 28.32
CA GLY A 424 5.66 -7.38 27.88
C GLY A 424 5.17 -8.77 27.50
N ALA A 425 4.02 -9.16 28.03
CA ALA A 425 3.44 -10.47 27.74
C ALA A 425 2.71 -10.47 26.38
N SER A 426 2.48 -9.29 25.81
CA SER A 426 1.59 -9.13 24.66
C SER A 426 2.34 -9.05 23.34
N LEU A 427 3.50 -8.40 23.28
CA LEU A 427 4.25 -8.21 22.03
C LEU A 427 5.22 -9.36 21.77
N SER A 428 5.00 -10.10 20.69
CA SER A 428 5.82 -11.27 20.34
C SER A 428 6.02 -11.45 18.84
N ARG A 429 7.17 -11.99 18.44
CA ARG A 429 7.46 -12.37 17.05
C ARG A 429 6.81 -13.72 16.75
N VAL A 430 5.92 -13.77 15.76
CA VAL A 430 5.10 -14.96 15.46
C VAL A 430 5.15 -15.30 13.98
N SER A 431 4.71 -16.52 13.65
CA SER A 431 4.45 -16.96 12.27
C SER A 431 3.03 -17.51 12.12
N SER A 432 2.68 -17.84 10.89
CA SER A 432 1.43 -18.52 10.50
C SER A 432 1.33 -20.00 10.92
N SER A 433 2.30 -20.52 11.67
CA SER A 433 2.34 -21.90 12.16
C SER A 433 1.27 -22.19 13.23
N ASN A 434 0.74 -21.16 13.89
CA ASN A 434 -0.41 -21.26 14.80
C ASN A 434 -1.73 -21.09 14.02
N THR A 435 -2.75 -21.89 14.33
CA THR A 435 -4.01 -22.06 13.56
C THR A 435 -4.85 -20.79 13.37
N TYR A 436 -4.57 -19.70 14.09
CA TYR A 436 -5.31 -18.43 14.04
C TYR A 436 -4.55 -17.25 13.45
N ASN A 437 -3.26 -17.40 13.16
CA ASN A 437 -2.42 -16.33 12.65
C ASN A 437 -2.43 -16.32 11.11
N PRO A 438 -2.54 -15.15 10.44
CA PRO A 438 -2.30 -15.05 9.01
C PRO A 438 -0.84 -15.41 8.69
N PRO A 439 -0.55 -15.81 7.44
CA PRO A 439 0.78 -15.63 6.84
C PRO A 439 1.34 -14.25 7.20
N GLY A 440 2.65 -14.15 7.42
CA GLY A 440 3.29 -12.84 7.40
C GLY A 440 3.11 -12.20 6.03
N HIS A 441 3.58 -10.97 5.91
CA HIS A 441 3.54 -10.24 4.65
C HIS A 441 4.84 -10.39 3.85
N THR A 442 5.95 -10.70 4.53
CA THR A 442 7.27 -10.70 3.90
C THR A 442 7.35 -11.67 2.71
N GLN A 443 7.41 -11.13 1.49
CA GLN A 443 7.53 -11.95 0.28
C GLN A 443 8.95 -12.50 0.15
N SER A 444 9.11 -13.80 0.45
CA SER A 444 10.38 -14.48 0.33
C SER A 444 10.43 -15.46 -0.85
N VAL A 445 11.43 -15.28 -1.72
CA VAL A 445 11.79 -16.23 -2.79
C VAL A 445 12.29 -17.55 -2.16
N TYR A 446 12.87 -17.46 -0.96
CA TYR A 446 13.27 -18.61 -0.17
C TYR A 446 12.07 -19.11 0.63
N LYS A 447 11.86 -20.43 0.71
CA LYS A 447 10.81 -21.08 1.54
C LYS A 447 11.12 -20.95 3.04
N ILE A 448 11.25 -19.73 3.53
CA ILE A 448 11.44 -19.39 4.94
C ILE A 448 10.06 -19.20 5.55
N THR A 449 9.90 -19.61 6.80
CA THR A 449 8.68 -19.28 7.55
C THR A 449 8.64 -17.78 7.73
N ASP A 450 7.62 -17.16 7.16
CA ASP A 450 7.37 -15.74 7.29
C ASP A 450 6.97 -15.38 8.74
N MET A 451 7.56 -14.30 9.25
CA MET A 451 7.51 -13.89 10.65
C MET A 451 7.19 -12.40 10.73
N TYR A 452 6.41 -12.00 11.74
CA TYR A 452 6.04 -10.60 11.98
C TYR A 452 5.88 -10.35 13.48
N MET A 453 5.73 -9.08 13.87
CA MET A 453 5.43 -8.70 15.26
C MET A 453 3.93 -8.70 15.51
N LYS A 454 3.49 -9.43 16.54
CA LYS A 454 2.09 -9.50 16.96
C LYS A 454 1.93 -8.88 18.34
N PHE A 455 0.96 -7.99 18.47
CA PHE A 455 0.39 -7.59 19.75
C PHE A 455 -0.71 -8.60 20.11
N GLU A 456 -0.44 -9.43 21.12
CA GLU A 456 -1.31 -10.49 21.63
C GLU A 456 -2.45 -9.88 22.41
N LEU A 457 -3.61 -9.88 21.77
CA LEU A 457 -4.81 -9.32 22.36
C LEU A 457 -5.51 -10.33 23.29
N SER A 458 -5.23 -11.64 23.20
CA SER A 458 -5.91 -12.69 23.98
C SER A 458 -5.59 -12.76 25.48
N CYS A 459 -4.89 -11.76 26.02
CA CYS A 459 -4.56 -11.69 27.45
C CYS A 459 -5.81 -11.36 28.29
N PHE A 460 -6.50 -12.40 28.80
CA PHE A 460 -7.66 -12.27 29.71
C PHE A 460 -7.36 -11.57 31.04
N LYS A 461 -6.08 -11.36 31.37
CA LYS A 461 -5.65 -10.65 32.60
C LYS A 461 -5.25 -9.19 32.33
N CYS A 462 -5.10 -8.80 31.07
CA CYS A 462 -4.67 -7.47 30.72
C CYS A 462 -5.89 -6.55 30.75
N GLN A 463 -5.73 -5.40 31.40
CA GLN A 463 -6.78 -4.39 31.49
C GLN A 463 -6.90 -3.69 30.13
N ALA A 464 -8.11 -3.26 29.77
CA ALA A 464 -8.27 -2.38 28.61
C ALA A 464 -7.33 -1.17 28.73
N ARG A 465 -6.85 -0.66 27.59
CA ARG A 465 -5.91 0.47 27.47
C ARG A 465 -4.45 0.20 27.87
N THR A 466 -4.09 -1.03 28.24
CA THR A 466 -2.66 -1.38 28.34
C THR A 466 -1.99 -1.25 26.98
N SER A 467 -0.82 -0.63 26.97
CA SER A 467 -0.06 -0.36 25.75
C SER A 467 1.31 -1.03 25.81
N GLU A 468 1.72 -1.66 24.72
CA GLU A 468 3.08 -2.14 24.52
C GLU A 468 3.62 -1.54 23.21
N ALA A 469 4.93 -1.33 23.12
CA ALA A 469 5.55 -0.66 21.99
C ALA A 469 6.78 -1.40 21.46
N LEU A 470 6.91 -1.40 20.14
CA LEU A 470 8.16 -1.68 19.44
C LEU A 470 8.88 -0.34 19.27
N VAL A 471 10.06 -0.19 19.87
CA VAL A 471 10.79 1.09 19.96
C VAL A 471 12.11 1.02 19.22
N SER A 472 12.31 1.97 18.30
CA SER A 472 13.51 2.08 17.48
C SER A 472 14.70 2.61 18.30
N PRO A 473 15.95 2.42 17.84
CA PRO A 473 17.08 3.21 18.31
C PRO A 473 16.83 4.71 18.15
N SER A 474 17.48 5.55 18.96
CA SER A 474 17.37 7.01 18.83
C SER A 474 18.19 7.54 17.66
N ARG A 475 17.65 8.49 16.88
CA ARG A 475 18.32 9.08 15.72
C ARG A 475 18.03 10.57 15.57
N LEU A 476 18.98 11.31 14.99
CA LEU A 476 18.77 12.68 14.48
C LEU A 476 18.29 12.61 13.02
N LEU A 477 17.21 13.34 12.71
CA LEU A 477 16.64 13.40 11.36
C LEU A 477 16.94 14.78 10.76
N ASN A 478 17.89 14.85 9.83
CA ASN A 478 18.25 16.13 9.20
C ASN A 478 17.25 16.58 8.13
N ASN A 479 16.54 15.63 7.54
CA ASN A 479 15.51 15.83 6.52
C ASN A 479 14.27 15.02 6.91
N ASP A 480 13.15 15.28 6.26
CA ASP A 480 11.95 14.46 6.39
C ASP A 480 12.22 13.03 5.89
N HIS A 481 11.63 12.05 6.57
CA HIS A 481 11.71 10.65 6.16
C HIS A 481 10.31 10.04 6.10
N CYS A 482 10.10 9.07 5.22
CA CYS A 482 8.86 8.33 5.10
C CYS A 482 9.06 7.01 5.82
N LEU A 483 8.32 6.79 6.90
CA LEU A 483 8.20 5.48 7.52
C LEU A 483 7.07 4.74 6.82
N SER A 484 7.34 3.55 6.30
CA SER A 484 6.32 2.65 5.77
C SER A 484 6.41 1.27 6.40
N PHE A 485 5.26 0.62 6.56
CA PHE A 485 5.11 -0.66 7.26
C PHE A 485 3.76 -1.30 6.91
N TRP A 486 3.64 -2.59 7.17
CA TRP A 486 2.40 -3.34 6.94
C TRP A 486 1.69 -3.62 8.24
N VAL A 487 0.37 -3.41 8.25
CA VAL A 487 -0.48 -3.62 9.43
C VAL A 487 -1.56 -4.65 9.14
N TYR A 488 -1.68 -5.64 10.01
CA TYR A 488 -2.83 -6.55 10.04
C TYR A 488 -3.63 -6.29 11.31
N MET A 489 -4.88 -5.88 11.21
CA MET A 489 -5.68 -5.54 12.39
C MET A 489 -7.11 -6.04 12.22
N TYR A 490 -7.40 -7.25 12.70
CA TYR A 490 -8.68 -7.92 12.41
C TYR A 490 -9.13 -8.91 13.50
N THR A 491 -10.44 -9.12 13.57
CA THR A 491 -11.08 -10.19 14.34
C THR A 491 -12.01 -11.04 13.48
N THR A 492 -12.05 -12.34 13.75
CA THR A 492 -13.01 -13.27 13.14
C THR A 492 -14.40 -13.22 13.78
N ILE A 493 -14.58 -12.46 14.86
CA ILE A 493 -15.85 -12.37 15.59
C ILE A 493 -16.59 -11.10 15.17
N ALA A 494 -17.60 -11.27 14.33
CA ALA A 494 -18.37 -10.16 13.77
C ALA A 494 -19.06 -9.25 14.82
N SER A 495 -19.28 -9.74 16.05
CA SER A 495 -19.86 -8.96 17.13
C SER A 495 -18.85 -8.15 17.96
N LEU A 496 -17.55 -8.21 17.65
CA LEU A 496 -16.47 -7.59 18.44
C LEU A 496 -15.58 -6.71 17.56
N THR A 497 -16.03 -5.51 17.21
CA THR A 497 -15.26 -4.58 16.36
C THR A 497 -14.17 -3.81 17.13
N HIS A 498 -14.28 -3.71 18.45
CA HIS A 498 -13.40 -2.90 19.32
C HIS A 498 -12.17 -3.67 19.81
N ILE A 499 -11.24 -3.98 18.92
CA ILE A 499 -10.07 -4.82 19.25
C ILE A 499 -8.87 -4.07 19.85
N GLY A 500 -8.86 -2.73 19.78
CA GLY A 500 -7.75 -1.91 20.25
C GLY A 500 -7.30 -0.86 19.25
N ALA A 501 -6.06 -0.42 19.35
CA ALA A 501 -5.49 0.60 18.47
C ALA A 501 -4.01 0.34 18.17
N LEU A 502 -3.51 0.91 17.07
CA LEU A 502 -2.10 0.94 16.74
C LEU A 502 -1.71 2.39 16.42
N LYS A 503 -0.63 2.90 17.01
CA LYS A 503 -0.13 4.27 16.77
C LYS A 503 1.36 4.30 16.50
N VAL A 504 1.79 5.28 15.71
CA VAL A 504 3.19 5.67 15.58
C VAL A 504 3.41 6.95 16.37
N VAL A 505 4.29 6.87 17.37
CA VAL A 505 4.61 7.97 18.28
C VAL A 505 6.07 8.35 18.11
N LEU A 506 6.33 9.62 17.83
CA LEU A 506 7.64 10.24 17.89
C LEU A 506 7.91 10.68 19.32
N ARG A 507 8.93 10.10 19.95
CA ARG A 507 9.31 10.43 21.31
C ARG A 507 10.59 11.26 21.29
N TYR A 508 10.50 12.47 21.80
CA TYR A 508 11.61 13.38 22.03
C TYR A 508 11.95 13.38 23.53
N THR A 509 13.01 14.10 23.90
CA THR A 509 13.42 14.21 25.32
C THR A 509 12.40 14.93 26.20
N ASP A 510 11.58 15.80 25.61
CA ASP A 510 10.66 16.72 26.28
C ASP A 510 9.18 16.39 26.03
N ARG A 511 8.85 15.73 24.92
CA ARG A 511 7.46 15.46 24.53
C ARG A 511 7.31 14.22 23.65
N ASN A 512 6.08 13.70 23.59
CA ASN A 512 5.66 12.66 22.66
C ASN A 512 4.65 13.24 21.67
N VAL A 513 4.79 12.89 20.39
CA VAL A 513 3.89 13.35 19.32
C VAL A 513 3.39 12.13 18.55
N THR A 514 2.08 11.90 18.54
CA THR A 514 1.48 10.86 17.69
C THR A 514 1.35 11.40 16.27
N VAL A 515 1.91 10.69 15.29
CA VAL A 515 1.89 11.12 13.87
C VAL A 515 1.02 10.23 12.98
N TRP A 516 0.64 9.05 13.47
CA TRP A 516 -0.21 8.08 12.77
C TRP A 516 -1.02 7.30 13.80
N TYR A 517 -2.32 7.08 13.56
CA TYR A 517 -3.17 6.40 14.52
C TYR A 517 -4.33 5.64 13.87
N LEU A 518 -4.34 4.32 14.03
CA LEU A 518 -5.38 3.44 13.50
C LEU A 518 -6.15 2.76 14.64
N LEU A 519 -7.48 2.82 14.56
CA LEU A 519 -8.40 2.39 15.60
C LEU A 519 -9.22 1.19 15.14
N ASN A 520 -9.41 0.22 16.04
CA ASN A 520 -10.34 -0.88 15.93
C ASN A 520 -10.15 -1.76 14.69
N GLN A 521 -11.06 -2.71 14.49
CA GLN A 521 -10.99 -3.67 13.40
C GLN A 521 -10.88 -2.98 12.03
N GLN A 522 -9.93 -3.47 11.24
CA GLN A 522 -9.73 -3.14 9.82
C GLN A 522 -10.19 -4.32 8.95
N GLN A 523 -9.68 -4.42 7.72
CA GLN A 523 -9.83 -5.61 6.88
C GLN A 523 -8.98 -6.80 7.40
N ALA A 524 -9.37 -8.05 7.10
CA ALA A 524 -8.49 -9.20 7.37
C ALA A 524 -7.46 -9.42 6.27
N ASP A 525 -6.78 -8.35 5.92
CA ASP A 525 -5.58 -8.44 5.13
C ASP A 525 -4.56 -7.43 5.62
N TRP A 526 -3.31 -7.69 5.22
CA TRP A 526 -2.24 -6.74 5.44
C TRP A 526 -2.56 -5.45 4.70
N THR A 527 -2.38 -4.33 5.40
CA THR A 527 -2.68 -3.00 4.92
C THR A 527 -1.41 -2.17 4.93
N TYR A 528 -1.01 -1.70 3.75
CA TYR A 528 0.12 -0.80 3.59
C TYR A 528 -0.16 0.50 4.33
N SER A 529 0.78 0.87 5.20
CA SER A 529 0.70 2.05 6.05
C SER A 529 1.97 2.88 5.90
N GLN A 530 1.84 4.20 5.89
CA GLN A 530 3.01 5.07 5.87
C GLN A 530 2.72 6.43 6.53
N VAL A 531 3.77 7.10 6.98
CA VAL A 531 3.70 8.42 7.61
C VAL A 531 5.05 9.15 7.51
N THR A 532 5.00 10.48 7.38
CA THR A 532 6.20 11.32 7.45
C THR A 532 6.73 11.41 8.89
N LEU A 533 8.02 11.20 9.04
CA LEU A 533 8.83 11.52 10.20
C LEU A 533 9.49 12.90 9.93
N PRO A 534 9.00 13.99 10.57
CA PRO A 534 9.50 15.33 10.27
C PRO A 534 10.97 15.50 10.66
N ALA A 535 11.69 16.28 9.88
CA ALA A 535 13.05 16.69 10.17
C ALA A 535 13.13 17.34 11.56
N ASN A 536 14.09 16.89 12.36
CA ASN A 536 14.44 17.51 13.61
C ASN A 536 15.95 17.44 13.83
N SER A 537 16.62 18.57 13.60
CA SER A 537 18.07 18.72 13.74
C SER A 537 18.53 19.03 15.16
N THR A 538 17.60 19.15 16.12
CA THR A 538 17.92 19.60 17.49
C THR A 538 17.92 18.47 18.50
N ASN A 539 16.94 17.57 18.42
CA ASN A 539 16.75 16.49 19.38
C ASN A 539 16.75 15.13 18.67
N ASN A 540 17.36 14.15 19.31
CA ASN A 540 17.18 12.76 18.91
C ASN A 540 15.70 12.37 19.07
N VAL A 541 15.18 11.65 18.09
CA VAL A 541 13.85 11.06 18.12
C VAL A 541 13.96 9.54 18.20
N THR A 542 13.07 8.91 18.95
CA THR A 542 12.77 7.48 18.83
C THR A 542 11.37 7.31 18.23
N VAL A 543 11.24 6.34 17.33
CA VAL A 543 9.97 5.93 16.76
C VAL A 543 9.44 4.77 17.60
N ALA A 544 8.25 4.93 18.15
CA ALA A 544 7.55 3.89 18.89
C ALA A 544 6.27 3.50 18.14
N ILE A 545 6.18 2.24 17.73
CA ILE A 545 4.96 1.63 17.20
C ILE A 545 4.25 0.98 18.39
N GLU A 546 3.20 1.63 18.89
CA GLU A 546 2.52 1.26 20.14
C GLU A 546 1.14 0.67 19.85
N GLY A 547 0.94 -0.57 20.30
CA GLY A 547 -0.35 -1.25 20.28
C GLY A 547 -1.08 -1.06 21.60
N VAL A 548 -2.33 -0.60 21.55
CA VAL A 548 -3.21 -0.37 22.70
C VAL A 548 -4.31 -1.43 22.69
N GLN A 549 -4.53 -2.09 23.82
CA GLN A 549 -5.51 -3.17 23.95
C GLN A 549 -6.94 -2.65 24.16
N GLY A 550 -7.91 -3.15 23.37
CA GLY A 550 -9.35 -2.99 23.62
C GLY A 550 -9.93 -4.07 24.55
N PRO A 551 -11.20 -3.97 24.99
CA PRO A 551 -11.86 -4.96 25.84
C PRO A 551 -12.43 -6.15 25.05
N HIS A 552 -12.80 -7.22 25.78
CA HIS A 552 -13.47 -8.42 25.27
C HIS A 552 -12.80 -9.06 24.04
N VAL A 553 -11.69 -9.76 24.27
CA VAL A 553 -10.62 -9.80 23.27
C VAL A 553 -10.44 -11.14 22.56
N MET A 554 -10.90 -11.19 21.31
CA MET A 554 -10.46 -12.18 20.32
C MET A 554 -10.20 -11.43 19.02
N GLY A 555 -8.94 -11.19 18.69
CA GLY A 555 -8.50 -10.44 17.52
C GLY A 555 -6.97 -10.38 17.50
N MET A 556 -6.40 -9.76 16.47
CA MET A 556 -4.96 -9.54 16.43
C MET A 556 -4.57 -8.23 15.76
N ILE A 557 -3.49 -7.64 16.26
CA ILE A 557 -2.77 -6.54 15.64
C ILE A 557 -1.38 -7.07 15.30
N GLY A 558 -1.00 -7.02 14.03
CA GLY A 558 0.28 -7.44 13.50
C GLY A 558 0.95 -6.28 12.77
N VAL A 559 2.28 -6.19 12.89
CA VAL A 559 3.14 -5.25 12.17
C VAL A 559 4.25 -6.02 11.50
N ASP A 560 4.48 -5.75 10.22
CA ASP A 560 5.50 -6.39 9.41
C ASP A 560 6.19 -5.40 8.46
N ASP A 561 7.32 -5.80 7.89
CA ASP A 561 7.99 -5.12 6.77
C ASP A 561 8.16 -3.60 6.95
N ILE A 562 8.85 -3.20 8.03
CA ILE A 562 9.12 -1.78 8.31
C ILE A 562 10.27 -1.30 7.42
N THR A 563 10.08 -0.17 6.73
CA THR A 563 11.12 0.49 5.93
C THR A 563 11.10 2.01 6.13
N VAL A 564 12.26 2.66 5.94
CA VAL A 564 12.38 4.13 6.00
C VAL A 564 13.11 4.67 4.77
N ALA A 565 12.49 5.64 4.10
CA ALA A 565 13.07 6.37 2.96
C ALA A 565 13.30 7.86 3.29
N PRO A 566 14.35 8.53 2.77
CA PRO A 566 14.66 9.93 3.09
C PRO A 566 13.83 10.93 2.26
N ILE A 567 12.50 10.76 2.25
CA ILE A 567 11.53 11.64 1.56
C ILE A 567 10.34 11.91 2.48
N ALA A 568 9.59 12.99 2.27
CA ALA A 568 8.27 13.14 2.88
C ALA A 568 7.24 12.28 2.15
N CYS A 569 6.19 11.83 2.83
CA CYS A 569 5.12 11.04 2.23
C CYS A 569 3.75 11.29 2.89
N PRO A 570 2.64 11.18 2.13
CA PRO A 570 1.30 11.33 2.68
C PRO A 570 0.97 10.20 3.66
N VAL A 571 0.09 10.46 4.62
CA VAL A 571 -0.35 9.45 5.58
C VAL A 571 -1.20 8.40 4.88
N LYS A 572 -0.84 7.11 5.02
CA LYS A 572 -1.68 6.00 4.57
C LYS A 572 -1.93 5.00 5.70
N PRO A 573 -3.13 4.41 5.78
CA PRO A 573 -4.34 4.84 5.08
C PRO A 573 -4.80 6.23 5.58
N GLU A 574 -5.60 6.95 4.79
CA GLU A 574 -6.06 8.31 5.14
C GLU A 574 -6.78 8.37 6.50
N VAL A 575 -7.50 7.30 6.86
CA VAL A 575 -8.18 7.17 8.17
C VAL A 575 -7.22 7.17 9.35
N ALA A 576 -5.91 6.97 9.12
CA ALA A 576 -4.89 6.99 10.14
C ALA A 576 -4.24 8.36 10.35
N LYS A 577 -4.67 9.38 9.60
CA LYS A 577 -4.21 10.77 9.76
C LYS A 577 -4.58 11.29 11.15
N VAL A 578 -3.65 12.00 11.78
CA VAL A 578 -3.82 12.59 13.11
C VAL A 578 -3.66 14.10 12.99
N GLU A 579 -4.65 14.83 13.49
CA GLU A 579 -4.58 16.29 13.62
C GLU A 579 -4.17 16.68 15.05
N ALA A 580 -3.56 17.86 15.22
CA ALA A 580 -3.00 18.28 16.52
C ALA A 580 -4.03 18.31 17.67
N GLY A 581 -5.30 18.55 17.35
CA GLY A 581 -6.40 18.57 18.32
C GLY A 581 -7.02 17.21 18.66
N ASP A 582 -6.64 16.13 17.95
CA ASP A 582 -7.23 14.81 18.17
C ASP A 582 -6.92 14.28 19.57
N CYS A 583 -7.95 13.79 20.27
CA CYS A 583 -7.77 13.13 21.55
C CYS A 583 -8.91 12.16 21.86
N THR A 584 -8.55 10.90 22.13
CA THR A 584 -9.48 9.86 22.59
C THR A 584 -9.47 9.72 24.11
N PHE A 585 -8.77 10.61 24.82
CA PHE A 585 -8.70 10.65 26.30
C PHE A 585 -8.39 9.33 27.02
N ASN A 586 -7.70 8.41 26.34
CA ASN A 586 -7.53 7.04 26.86
C ASN A 586 -6.63 6.98 28.11
N ARG A 587 -5.65 7.88 28.23
CA ARG A 587 -4.65 7.85 29.31
C ARG A 587 -4.36 9.21 29.93
N ASP A 588 -4.59 10.28 29.18
CA ASP A 588 -4.36 11.66 29.59
C ASP A 588 -5.30 12.58 28.78
N LEU A 589 -5.21 13.89 29.04
CA LEU A 589 -5.92 14.90 28.26
C LEU A 589 -5.21 15.23 26.93
N CYS A 590 -4.28 14.40 26.47
CA CYS A 590 -3.42 14.67 25.33
C CYS A 590 -2.75 16.06 25.47
N LEU A 591 -2.95 16.93 24.47
CA LEU A 591 -2.50 18.32 24.49
C LEU A 591 -3.61 19.31 24.90
N TRP A 592 -4.78 18.82 25.35
CA TRP A 592 -5.87 19.65 25.83
C TRP A 592 -5.61 20.14 27.25
N GLU A 593 -5.88 21.42 27.47
CA GLU A 593 -5.68 22.07 28.77
C GLU A 593 -7.01 22.35 29.44
N ALA A 594 -7.19 21.77 30.62
CA ALA A 594 -8.31 22.09 31.48
C ALA A 594 -8.03 23.39 32.26
N SER A 595 -8.90 24.39 32.08
CA SER A 595 -8.90 25.66 32.81
C SER A 595 -10.24 25.90 33.52
N GLY A 596 -10.22 26.67 34.61
CA GLY A 596 -11.43 27.02 35.37
C GLY A 596 -11.52 26.44 36.78
N GLY A 597 -12.28 27.18 37.61
CA GLY A 597 -12.46 27.01 39.05
C GLY A 597 -12.75 28.35 39.76
N ASP A 598 -13.47 29.28 39.12
CA ASP A 598 -13.71 30.63 39.69
C ASP A 598 -14.89 30.66 40.67
N ASP A 599 -14.56 31.03 41.92
CA ASP A 599 -15.47 31.29 43.04
C ASP A 599 -16.29 32.58 42.78
N SER A 600 -17.61 32.48 42.61
CA SER A 600 -18.50 33.62 42.85
C SER A 600 -18.97 33.74 44.30
N SER A 601 -18.49 32.88 45.20
CA SER A 601 -18.83 32.94 46.63
C SER A 601 -17.62 32.71 47.53
N SER A 602 -17.18 33.75 48.21
CA SER A 602 -16.10 33.72 49.20
C SER A 602 -16.44 32.83 50.40
N PHE A 603 -16.13 31.52 50.37
CA PHE A 603 -16.05 30.71 51.59
C PHE A 603 -15.13 29.48 51.45
N SER A 604 -13.89 29.68 51.94
CA SER A 604 -12.97 28.75 52.60
C SER A 604 -12.94 27.24 52.24
N SER A 605 -11.77 26.85 51.72
CA SER A 605 -10.97 25.64 52.00
C SER A 605 -11.48 24.25 51.58
N SER A 606 -10.80 23.71 50.55
CA SER A 606 -10.48 22.28 50.34
C SER A 606 -11.53 21.35 49.73
N ALA A 607 -12.44 21.84 48.88
CA ALA A 607 -13.35 20.99 48.10
C ALA A 607 -13.09 21.14 46.59
N ASN A 608 -12.97 20.01 45.89
CA ASN A 608 -12.70 19.89 44.45
C ASN A 608 -13.62 20.82 43.62
N LEU A 609 -13.02 21.83 42.99
CA LEU A 609 -13.68 22.64 41.96
C LEU A 609 -13.93 21.75 40.73
N ALA A 610 -15.09 21.87 40.07
CA ALA A 610 -15.32 21.17 38.80
C ALA A 610 -14.30 21.64 37.78
N LYS A 611 -13.32 20.79 37.52
CA LYS A 611 -12.33 20.96 36.49
C LYS A 611 -12.39 19.72 35.62
N TRP A 612 -12.28 19.89 34.30
CA TRP A 612 -12.11 18.77 33.40
C TRP A 612 -10.88 17.95 33.81
N HIS A 613 -11.07 16.65 33.95
CA HIS A 613 -10.03 15.69 34.30
C HIS A 613 -10.33 14.35 33.62
N LEU A 614 -9.37 13.44 33.62
CA LEU A 614 -9.62 12.08 33.14
C LEU A 614 -10.57 11.36 34.10
N ALA A 615 -11.55 10.63 33.56
CA ALA A 615 -12.47 9.84 34.39
C ALA A 615 -11.73 8.70 35.11
N ASP A 616 -11.81 8.67 36.45
CA ASP A 616 -11.24 7.59 37.29
C ASP A 616 -12.31 6.67 37.89
N ASN A 617 -13.55 7.17 38.12
CA ASN A 617 -14.69 6.43 38.66
C ASN A 617 -15.99 7.08 38.19
N SER A 618 -16.49 6.69 37.02
CA SER A 618 -17.70 7.26 36.44
C SER A 618 -18.65 6.15 35.98
N PRO A 619 -19.97 6.38 36.02
CA PRO A 619 -20.97 5.37 35.65
C PRO A 619 -21.05 5.12 34.13
N LEU A 620 -20.34 5.90 33.32
CA LEU A 620 -20.24 5.73 31.87
C LEU A 620 -19.07 4.81 31.50
N LYS A 621 -19.31 3.92 30.54
CA LYS A 621 -18.23 3.21 29.86
C LYS A 621 -17.52 4.14 28.89
N ASP A 622 -16.22 3.93 28.70
CA ASP A 622 -15.39 4.53 27.65
C ASP A 622 -16.07 4.40 26.28
N HIS A 623 -16.13 5.44 25.44
CA HIS A 623 -16.70 5.30 24.11
C HIS A 623 -15.71 4.67 23.13
N THR A 624 -14.43 5.03 23.24
CA THR A 624 -13.36 4.56 22.32
C THR A 624 -13.29 3.04 22.30
N PHE A 625 -13.28 2.48 23.51
CA PHE A 625 -13.06 1.06 23.72
C PHE A 625 -14.24 0.33 24.37
N GLU A 626 -15.27 0.98 24.91
CA GLU A 626 -16.33 0.32 25.72
C GLU A 626 -15.82 -0.30 27.03
N ALA A 627 -14.69 0.20 27.55
CA ALA A 627 -14.14 -0.21 28.84
C ALA A 627 -15.02 0.26 30.02
N ASP A 628 -15.16 -0.57 31.06
CA ASP A 628 -16.09 -0.35 32.19
C ASP A 628 -15.76 0.86 33.07
N GLU A 629 -14.55 1.43 33.01
CA GLU A 629 -14.11 2.58 33.82
C GLU A 629 -13.15 3.47 33.02
N GLY A 630 -13.28 4.79 33.12
CA GLY A 630 -12.34 5.79 32.58
C GLY A 630 -12.27 5.90 31.05
N GLY A 631 -11.24 6.58 30.53
CA GLY A 631 -10.98 6.69 29.09
C GLY A 631 -11.61 7.90 28.37
N TYR A 632 -12.15 8.86 29.11
CA TYR A 632 -12.77 10.08 28.58
C TYR A 632 -12.53 11.28 29.50
N ALA A 633 -12.66 12.49 28.96
CA ALA A 633 -12.65 13.71 29.74
C ALA A 633 -13.97 13.87 30.51
N TYR A 634 -13.88 14.20 31.79
CA TYR A 634 -15.00 14.22 32.71
C TYR A 634 -14.98 15.46 33.61
N MET A 635 -16.16 15.99 33.91
CA MET A 635 -16.37 17.11 34.82
C MET A 635 -17.64 16.89 35.63
N GLU A 636 -17.56 17.04 36.96
CA GLU A 636 -18.69 16.84 37.88
C GLU A 636 -18.71 17.86 39.02
N THR A 637 -19.92 18.21 39.48
CA THR A 637 -20.12 18.89 40.76
C THR A 637 -21.30 18.36 41.56
N PHE A 638 -21.16 18.39 42.88
CA PHE A 638 -22.27 18.24 43.82
C PHE A 638 -22.69 19.60 44.39
N ASN A 639 -23.88 20.08 44.02
CA ASN A 639 -24.57 21.24 44.62
C ASN A 639 -23.92 22.63 44.41
N ARG A 640 -23.18 22.85 43.32
CA ARG A 640 -22.63 24.18 42.99
C ARG A 640 -22.66 24.42 41.48
N ILE A 641 -23.15 25.60 41.09
CA ILE A 641 -22.97 26.08 39.71
C ILE A 641 -21.48 26.23 39.47
N SER A 642 -20.94 25.46 38.53
CA SER A 642 -19.53 25.56 38.15
C SER A 642 -19.38 25.61 36.63
N LYS A 643 -18.39 26.37 36.19
CA LYS A 643 -18.00 26.48 34.78
C LYS A 643 -16.52 26.10 34.66
N SER A 644 -16.21 25.20 33.74
CA SER A 644 -14.83 24.87 33.38
C SER A 644 -14.69 24.62 31.88
N ASN A 645 -13.52 24.95 31.39
CA ASN A 645 -13.17 24.95 29.98
C ASN A 645 -12.12 23.87 29.73
N LEU A 646 -12.33 23.05 28.70
CA LEU A 646 -11.33 22.17 28.12
C LEU A 646 -10.89 22.82 26.81
N THR A 647 -9.62 23.24 26.75
CA THR A 647 -9.08 24.08 25.68
C THR A 647 -8.16 23.27 24.79
N SER A 648 -8.38 23.31 23.48
CA SER A 648 -7.56 22.60 22.51
C SER A 648 -6.16 23.20 22.39
N PRO A 649 -5.21 22.46 21.79
CA PRO A 649 -4.02 23.04 21.18
C PRO A 649 -4.38 24.13 20.16
N LEU A 650 -3.37 24.93 19.80
CA LEU A 650 -3.54 25.93 18.75
C LEU A 650 -3.80 25.23 17.40
N LEU A 651 -4.84 25.66 16.71
CA LEU A 651 -5.23 25.17 15.39
C LEU A 651 -4.93 26.23 14.32
N PRO A 652 -4.50 25.80 13.12
CA PRO A 652 -4.18 26.72 12.03
C PRO A 652 -5.45 27.39 11.48
N SER A 653 -5.30 28.67 11.13
CA SER A 653 -6.40 29.51 10.61
C SER A 653 -6.76 29.26 9.16
N ASP A 654 -5.84 28.74 8.35
CA ASP A 654 -6.01 28.55 6.91
C ASP A 654 -6.75 27.25 6.53
N THR A 655 -7.15 26.45 7.53
CA THR A 655 -7.65 25.10 7.33
C THR A 655 -9.11 24.99 7.79
N PHE A 656 -9.95 24.43 6.94
CA PHE A 656 -11.30 24.02 7.34
C PHE A 656 -11.22 22.73 8.15
N PHE A 657 -11.92 22.68 9.28
CA PHE A 657 -12.06 21.45 10.05
C PHE A 657 -13.53 21.09 10.28
N CYS A 658 -13.88 19.83 10.03
CA CYS A 658 -15.05 19.23 10.64
C CYS A 658 -14.67 18.70 12.02
N PHE A 659 -15.17 19.35 13.06
CA PHE A 659 -14.91 18.96 14.44
C PHE A 659 -16.01 18.01 14.93
N THR A 660 -15.60 16.82 15.36
CA THR A 660 -16.51 15.78 15.88
C THR A 660 -16.06 15.32 17.26
N PHE A 661 -17.01 14.93 18.09
CA PHE A 661 -16.75 14.45 19.44
C PHE A 661 -17.94 13.63 19.93
N TRP A 662 -17.71 12.80 20.95
CA TRP A 662 -18.77 12.13 21.67
C TRP A 662 -18.97 12.81 23.01
N PHE A 663 -20.21 12.97 23.45
CA PHE A 663 -20.53 13.58 24.72
C PHE A 663 -21.67 12.86 25.43
N SER A 664 -21.73 12.97 26.74
CA SER A 664 -22.83 12.42 27.53
C SER A 664 -23.01 13.20 28.83
N HIS A 665 -24.25 13.22 29.30
CA HIS A 665 -24.58 13.76 30.62
C HIS A 665 -24.66 12.63 31.63
N VAL A 666 -24.21 12.88 32.86
CA VAL A 666 -24.09 11.81 33.86
C VAL A 666 -25.21 11.82 34.88
N TYR A 667 -25.74 12.99 35.23
CA TYR A 667 -26.80 13.12 36.24
C TYR A 667 -27.93 14.05 35.79
N ARG A 668 -29.09 13.89 36.44
CA ARG A 668 -30.35 14.58 36.13
C ARG A 668 -30.40 15.96 36.80
N ASP A 669 -29.88 16.97 36.11
CA ASP A 669 -30.17 18.38 36.40
C ASP A 669 -29.82 19.25 35.17
N THR A 670 -30.22 20.53 35.25
CA THR A 670 -29.85 21.58 34.30
C THR A 670 -28.34 21.65 34.08
N ALA A 671 -27.93 21.52 32.83
CA ALA A 671 -26.55 21.58 32.40
C ALA A 671 -26.45 22.07 30.95
N ASP A 672 -25.45 22.89 30.69
CA ASP A 672 -25.14 23.38 29.34
C ASP A 672 -23.76 22.88 28.94
N LEU A 673 -23.63 22.40 27.70
CA LEU A 673 -22.36 22.15 27.05
C LEU A 673 -22.25 23.08 25.84
N LYS A 674 -21.19 23.90 25.79
CA LYS A 674 -20.99 24.90 24.75
C LYS A 674 -19.61 24.76 24.13
N ILE A 675 -19.52 25.01 22.84
CA ILE A 675 -18.25 24.99 22.10
C ILE A 675 -18.01 26.36 21.52
N TYR A 676 -16.84 26.91 21.83
CA TYR A 676 -16.40 28.22 21.38
C TYR A 676 -15.16 28.12 20.50
N ARG A 677 -15.03 29.07 19.58
CA ARG A 677 -13.78 29.40 18.90
C ARG A 677 -13.18 30.65 19.54
N VAL A 678 -11.93 30.53 19.97
CA VAL A 678 -11.18 31.60 20.65
C VAL A 678 -9.91 31.91 19.85
N PRO A 679 -9.79 33.11 19.24
CA PRO A 679 -8.59 33.52 18.50
C PRO A 679 -7.34 33.60 19.39
N GLU A 680 -6.16 33.29 18.82
CA GLU A 680 -4.88 33.43 19.50
C GLU A 680 -4.42 34.89 19.51
N GLY A 681 -4.22 35.44 20.71
CA GLY A 681 -3.78 36.82 20.89
C GLY A 681 -4.94 37.82 20.86
N GLY A 682 -5.74 37.85 21.93
CA GLY A 682 -6.70 38.93 22.15
C GLY A 682 -5.99 40.27 22.24
N GLY A 683 -6.00 41.06 21.15
CA GLY A 683 -5.60 42.47 21.22
C GLY A 683 -4.98 43.16 20.00
N GLN A 684 -4.86 42.56 18.81
CA GLN A 684 -4.32 43.30 17.65
C GLN A 684 -5.05 43.15 16.29
N GLY A 685 -6.18 42.43 16.23
CA GLY A 685 -7.17 42.54 15.13
C GLY A 685 -8.31 43.51 15.47
N GLY A 686 -9.11 43.93 14.48
CA GLY A 686 -10.27 44.82 14.70
C GLY A 686 -11.27 44.24 15.71
N GLU A 687 -12.09 45.11 16.32
CA GLU A 687 -13.00 44.75 17.44
C GLU A 687 -13.94 43.55 17.17
N GLU A 688 -14.25 43.22 15.91
CA GLU A 688 -15.09 42.07 15.53
C GLU A 688 -14.32 40.73 15.38
N GLU A 689 -12.99 40.74 15.19
CA GLU A 689 -12.20 39.51 14.94
C GLU A 689 -11.60 38.90 16.21
N ASN A 690 -11.60 39.64 17.33
CA ASN A 690 -11.06 39.18 18.62
C ASN A 690 -12.13 38.60 19.57
N GLU A 691 -13.39 38.50 19.15
CA GLU A 691 -14.46 38.01 20.01
C GLU A 691 -14.55 36.48 20.00
N GLU A 692 -14.73 35.90 21.18
CA GLU A 692 -15.05 34.49 21.40
C GLU A 692 -16.39 34.17 20.70
N ALA A 693 -16.36 33.25 19.72
CA ALA A 693 -17.53 32.90 18.92
C ALA A 693 -18.16 31.59 19.42
N LEU A 694 -19.43 31.61 19.83
CA LEU A 694 -20.20 30.41 20.16
C LEU A 694 -20.58 29.68 18.86
N LEU A 695 -20.19 28.41 18.74
CA LEU A 695 -20.40 27.61 17.52
C LEU A 695 -21.39 26.46 17.70
N TRP A 696 -21.52 25.94 18.91
CA TRP A 696 -22.40 24.81 19.20
C TRP A 696 -22.85 24.87 20.66
N GLU A 697 -24.12 24.55 20.91
CA GLU A 697 -24.71 24.55 22.25
C GLU A 697 -25.68 23.38 22.43
N TYR A 698 -25.60 22.72 23.58
CA TYR A 698 -26.56 21.70 24.00
C TYR A 698 -27.00 21.99 25.43
N ARG A 699 -28.31 22.07 25.65
CA ARG A 699 -28.92 22.38 26.94
C ARG A 699 -29.78 21.21 27.39
N LEU A 700 -29.61 20.82 28.66
CA LEU A 700 -30.46 19.85 29.33
C LEU A 700 -31.41 20.59 30.28
N ASP A 701 -32.69 20.33 30.13
CA ASP A 701 -33.73 20.82 31.04
C ASP A 701 -34.00 19.78 32.13
N ALA A 702 -34.41 20.23 33.31
CA ALA A 702 -34.63 19.35 34.48
C ALA A 702 -35.79 18.36 34.33
N ASP A 703 -36.65 18.53 33.32
CA ASP A 703 -37.90 17.78 33.12
C ASP A 703 -37.77 16.59 32.15
N ASP A 704 -36.57 16.32 31.59
CA ASP A 704 -36.33 15.14 30.74
C ASP A 704 -36.20 13.87 31.61
N GLU A 705 -37.32 13.16 31.81
CA GLU A 705 -37.47 12.20 32.91
C GLU A 705 -36.85 10.79 32.73
N ASP A 706 -36.31 10.37 31.58
CA ASP A 706 -36.16 8.91 31.34
C ASP A 706 -34.96 8.41 30.52
N GLU A 707 -33.82 9.10 30.49
CA GLU A 707 -32.64 8.57 29.78
C GLU A 707 -31.51 8.14 30.74
N THR A 708 -31.05 6.90 30.57
CA THR A 708 -29.75 6.46 31.10
C THR A 708 -28.63 7.23 30.38
N PRO A 709 -27.54 7.60 31.08
CA PRO A 709 -26.37 8.20 30.44
C PRO A 709 -25.92 7.35 29.24
N THR A 710 -26.09 7.89 28.03
CA THR A 710 -25.67 7.28 26.77
C THR A 710 -24.83 8.26 25.98
N TRP A 711 -23.89 7.74 25.20
CA TRP A 711 -23.05 8.56 24.34
C TRP A 711 -23.87 9.13 23.19
N GLN A 712 -23.77 10.44 23.03
CA GLN A 712 -24.35 11.20 21.94
C GLN A 712 -23.24 11.71 21.03
N TYR A 713 -23.51 11.74 19.74
CA TYR A 713 -22.58 12.25 18.75
C TYR A 713 -22.74 13.76 18.59
N GLY A 714 -21.62 14.48 18.57
CA GLY A 714 -21.54 15.91 18.29
C GLY A 714 -20.68 16.17 17.07
N GLN A 715 -21.12 17.11 16.22
CA GLN A 715 -20.37 17.55 15.04
C GLN A 715 -20.63 19.04 14.78
N LEU A 716 -19.61 19.78 14.33
CA LEU A 716 -19.76 21.13 13.80
C LEU A 716 -18.66 21.48 12.78
N PRO A 717 -18.96 22.33 11.78
CA PRO A 717 -17.94 22.90 10.90
C PRO A 717 -17.18 24.01 11.63
N LEU A 718 -15.86 24.07 11.38
CA LEU A 718 -14.96 25.13 11.79
C LEU A 718 -14.38 25.76 10.52
N ASP A 719 -14.97 26.87 10.11
CA ASP A 719 -14.53 27.60 8.91
C ASP A 719 -13.15 28.24 9.12
N PRO A 720 -12.31 28.33 8.07
CA PRO A 720 -11.06 29.05 8.09
C PRO A 720 -11.21 30.49 8.60
N THR A 721 -10.21 30.98 9.30
CA THR A 721 -10.15 32.31 9.92
C THR A 721 -8.94 33.10 9.42
N SER A 722 -8.81 34.36 9.86
CA SER A 722 -7.64 35.19 9.62
C SER A 722 -6.52 35.01 10.66
N ILE A 723 -6.84 34.42 11.81
CA ILE A 723 -5.96 34.26 12.97
C ILE A 723 -6.13 32.85 13.53
N ASP A 724 -5.01 32.21 13.88
CA ASP A 724 -4.99 30.89 14.51
C ASP A 724 -5.86 30.91 15.79
N TYR A 725 -6.46 29.78 16.13
CA TYR A 725 -7.48 29.75 17.17
C TYR A 725 -7.45 28.47 17.99
N ARG A 726 -8.16 28.47 19.11
CA ARG A 726 -8.41 27.30 19.95
C ARG A 726 -9.90 27.01 20.00
N VAL A 727 -10.22 25.73 20.08
CA VAL A 727 -11.57 25.26 20.39
C VAL A 727 -11.66 25.09 21.90
N VAL A 728 -12.71 25.66 22.48
CA VAL A 728 -12.98 25.56 23.92
C VAL A 728 -14.30 24.85 24.14
N ILE A 729 -14.24 23.70 24.82
CA ILE A 729 -15.42 22.99 25.31
C ILE A 729 -15.70 23.49 26.72
N ALA A 730 -16.74 24.30 26.85
CA ALA A 730 -17.16 24.88 28.12
C ALA A 730 -18.36 24.09 28.68
N GLY A 731 -18.14 23.43 29.81
CA GLY A 731 -19.20 22.77 30.56
C GLY A 731 -19.70 23.68 31.67
N MET A 732 -21.02 23.83 31.78
CA MET A 732 -21.69 24.49 32.90
C MET A 732 -22.65 23.51 33.55
N VAL A 733 -22.44 23.24 34.84
CA VAL A 733 -23.21 22.23 35.60
C VAL A 733 -23.69 22.78 36.93
N THR A 734 -24.86 22.34 37.39
CA THR A 734 -25.45 22.73 38.69
C THR A 734 -25.43 21.58 39.71
N ARG A 735 -26.06 20.44 39.37
CA ARG A 735 -25.97 19.12 40.03
C ARG A 735 -25.84 18.01 38.99
N SER A 736 -25.07 18.29 37.94
CA SER A 736 -24.81 17.36 36.83
C SER A 736 -23.32 17.22 36.55
N GLY A 737 -23.00 16.42 35.54
CA GLY A 737 -21.66 16.22 35.02
C GLY A 737 -21.69 15.98 33.52
N TRP A 738 -20.62 16.40 32.85
CA TRP A 738 -20.40 16.18 31.43
C TRP A 738 -19.24 15.22 31.23
N ALA A 739 -19.41 14.29 30.30
CA ALA A 739 -18.36 13.46 29.76
C ALA A 739 -18.17 13.83 28.28
N VAL A 740 -16.91 13.90 27.84
CA VAL A 740 -16.53 14.13 26.45
C VAL A 740 -15.45 13.12 26.09
N ASP A 741 -15.61 12.47 24.95
CA ASP A 741 -14.69 11.46 24.43
C ASP A 741 -14.48 11.62 22.92
N ASP A 742 -13.46 10.95 22.39
CA ASP A 742 -13.24 10.78 20.94
C ASP A 742 -13.31 12.09 20.13
N VAL A 743 -12.57 13.09 20.59
CA VAL A 743 -12.43 14.39 19.90
C VAL A 743 -11.56 14.21 18.66
N LYS A 744 -12.10 14.60 17.50
CA LYS A 744 -11.49 14.45 16.18
C LYS A 744 -11.70 15.66 15.28
N PHE A 745 -10.66 16.00 14.51
CA PHE A 745 -10.70 17.04 13.48
C PHE A 745 -10.46 16.43 12.10
N TYR A 746 -11.41 16.62 11.18
CA TYR A 746 -11.27 16.16 9.80
C TYR A 746 -11.13 17.35 8.86
N THR A 747 -10.23 17.27 7.87
CA THR A 747 -9.99 18.35 6.90
C THR A 747 -10.91 18.31 5.67
N SER A 748 -12.01 17.54 5.74
CA SER A 748 -12.98 17.37 4.67
C SER A 748 -14.26 18.17 4.94
N ASP A 749 -14.67 18.98 3.96
CA ASP A 749 -15.93 19.73 3.98
C ASP A 749 -17.14 18.86 3.55
N THR A 750 -16.90 17.72 2.91
CA THR A 750 -17.99 16.88 2.42
C THR A 750 -18.84 16.35 3.58
N ASN A 751 -20.08 16.87 3.66
CA ASN A 751 -21.10 16.49 4.63
C ASN A 751 -20.88 16.95 6.09
N CYS A 752 -20.00 17.92 6.35
CA CYS A 752 -19.85 18.48 7.68
C CYS A 752 -21.01 19.43 8.04
N ARG A 753 -21.88 18.99 8.95
CA ARG A 753 -23.04 19.76 9.42
C ARG A 753 -23.12 19.74 10.93
N VAL A 754 -23.72 20.79 11.51
CA VAL A 754 -24.01 20.84 12.94
C VAL A 754 -24.92 19.66 13.33
N TYR A 755 -24.45 18.85 14.26
CA TYR A 755 -25.18 17.73 14.83
C TYR A 755 -25.02 17.72 16.36
N PRO A 756 -26.09 17.46 17.13
CA PRO A 756 -27.49 17.39 16.70
C PRO A 756 -27.96 18.70 16.02
N THR A 757 -28.95 18.62 15.12
CA THR A 757 -29.41 19.81 14.37
C THR A 757 -29.97 20.91 15.28
N THR A 758 -30.44 20.55 16.47
CA THR A 758 -30.91 21.44 17.53
C THR A 758 -29.79 22.20 18.23
N SER A 759 -28.53 21.86 18.00
CA SER A 759 -27.37 22.43 18.67
C SER A 759 -26.72 23.60 17.93
N SER A 760 -27.38 24.09 16.87
CA SER A 760 -26.99 25.35 16.24
C SER A 760 -27.24 26.51 17.21
N PRO A 761 -26.27 27.39 17.47
CA PRO A 761 -26.46 28.53 18.35
C PRO A 761 -27.57 29.43 17.82
N VAL A 762 -28.47 29.86 18.71
CA VAL A 762 -29.66 30.69 18.40
C VAL A 762 -29.30 32.17 18.27
#